data_AF-A0A0G4NL58-F1
#
_entry.id   AF-A0A0G4NL58-F1
#
_cell.length_a   1.000
_cell.length_b   1.000
_cell.length_c   1.000
_cell.angle_alpha   90.00
_cell.angle_beta   90.00
_cell.angle_gamma   90.00
#
_symmetry.space_group_name_H-M   'P 1'
#
loop_
_entity.id
_entity.type
_entity.pdbx_description
1 polymer ?
#
loop_
_entity_poly.entity_id
_entity_poly.type
_entity_poly.pdbx_seq_one_letter_code
_entity_poly.pdbx_strand_id
1 'polypeptide(L)'
;MARTSSSRVSKTAPSAAAEYDDYEMTSTAGAAASGRETDKSVGLTAAGFQESSGPVGDLQQSLSQWGESRAFKGDVGDDDEQASEHELLLDPALPEEYDARPGAQRDGVADDELAMDKEDEEDSPYAEVRSAVRNYDEDAPCNTIRAWTIGLLLVVLGASMNTFFSLRSPSIGISPLVAQIISWPIGHGWTKVMPTRRFETFGIRWSLNPGPFNRKEHSIIVVMASVSFSVAYATDIILAQLVFYKQDFGLTFQMLLTISTQSLGYGIAGILRKFLVYPASMIWPGVLVSVTLMNAMYDRSDRPDPSILGGRMPRYKWFALVTLGAFCYYWIPGYFVKCLSVFAFATWMAPRNPVVNQLFGGSTGLSLLPLTFDWTQISGFVGSPLIPPWEAIANTMVGVIFFFITLCSIFHYTGVWYAQYLPMSDSGTYDNTGQRRHAVRADEKHHESVIVAAGGEKKTTTTTTMPRETERDGDRSEKSAPNPAASGRFGSALDLDFTARVIAATGRNANPRLAEIMPALLRHLHDFAREVELTADEWMAGIQLLNEAGQMSNDSRNETQLVCDVLGLESLVDEITSIKQGPRPSSPLQTQPPTSDARGGPKCTPKKTPTAPAPATSTPSAILGPFYRTAAPVLPANASIIHPSLLTDPCYASRLTHLTGRVLTPAGTPLANATLDVWHAAPNGQYEQQDPAQPEMHLRARLPTDPDGRFALYCLRPPPYPVPDDGPAGRLLGLLDRHPFRPAHIHFIVSCSGRRTLTTQLFDAEDPHLEDDTVFAVKEDLIAVFRPAEETDPMGARWHVDFDFVLAEAA
;
A
#
# COMPACT_ATOMS: atom_id res chain seq x y z
N MET A 1 -40.40 -26.31 38.14
CA MET A 1 -41.24 -26.82 39.24
C MET A 1 -42.15 -25.69 39.72
N ALA A 2 -43.44 -25.80 39.39
CA ALA A 2 -44.65 -25.27 40.05
C ALA A 2 -44.74 -23.84 40.65
N ARG A 3 -45.81 -23.15 40.20
CA ARG A 3 -46.80 -22.30 40.93
C ARG A 3 -46.48 -20.79 41.12
N THR A 4 -47.15 -19.89 40.38
CA THR A 4 -48.48 -19.25 40.60
C THR A 4 -48.56 -18.37 41.85
N SER A 5 -48.82 -17.06 41.70
CA SER A 5 -50.13 -16.43 42.01
C SER A 5 -50.08 -14.90 42.12
N SER A 6 -51.00 -14.27 41.40
CA SER A 6 -51.52 -12.90 41.47
C SER A 6 -51.82 -12.36 42.89
N SER A 7 -51.70 -11.05 43.14
CA SER A 7 -52.86 -10.22 43.56
C SER A 7 -52.57 -8.71 43.79
N ARG A 8 -53.49 -7.90 43.22
CA ARG A 8 -54.15 -6.67 43.72
C ARG A 8 -53.37 -5.39 44.07
N VAL A 9 -53.55 -4.40 43.19
CA VAL A 9 -54.29 -3.12 43.39
C VAL A 9 -54.32 -2.50 44.80
N SER A 10 -53.81 -1.27 44.92
CA SER A 10 -54.48 -0.19 45.66
C SER A 10 -54.13 1.20 45.12
N LYS A 11 -55.13 1.85 44.51
CA LYS A 11 -55.19 3.30 44.26
C LYS A 11 -55.06 4.07 45.57
N THR A 12 -54.23 5.10 45.62
CA THR A 12 -54.45 6.30 46.45
C THR A 12 -53.67 7.48 45.88
N ALA A 13 -54.39 8.38 45.21
CA ALA A 13 -54.02 9.80 45.16
C ALA A 13 -54.55 10.46 46.45
N PRO A 14 -53.93 11.56 46.90
CA PRO A 14 -54.62 12.83 46.70
C PRO A 14 -53.71 14.02 46.34
N SER A 15 -54.26 14.81 45.42
CA SER A 15 -54.25 16.27 45.30
C SER A 15 -53.75 17.08 46.50
N ALA A 16 -52.92 18.08 46.23
CA ALA A 16 -52.95 19.38 46.91
C ALA A 16 -52.62 20.51 45.91
N ALA A 17 -53.58 21.41 45.74
CA ALA A 17 -53.56 22.60 44.92
C ALA A 17 -53.06 23.83 45.68
N ALA A 18 -52.54 24.82 44.94
CA ALA A 18 -52.68 26.28 45.15
C ALA A 18 -51.92 26.98 44.00
N GLU A 19 -52.59 27.62 43.03
CA GLU A 19 -53.13 29.01 43.06
C GLU A 19 -52.02 30.06 43.13
N TYR A 20 -51.95 31.18 42.40
CA TYR A 20 -52.77 31.87 41.38
C TYR A 20 -51.84 32.97 40.80
N ASP A 21 -51.92 33.32 39.51
CA ASP A 21 -52.37 34.65 39.05
C ASP A 21 -52.08 34.94 37.57
N ASP A 22 -53.16 35.36 36.92
CA ASP A 22 -53.37 35.67 35.51
C ASP A 22 -52.67 36.95 35.03
N TYR A 23 -52.41 37.01 33.72
CA TYR A 23 -52.69 38.20 32.91
C TYR A 23 -52.96 37.80 31.44
N GLU A 24 -54.22 37.86 31.03
CA GLU A 24 -54.66 37.91 29.63
C GLU A 24 -54.44 39.30 29.02
N MET A 25 -53.94 39.38 27.78
CA MET A 25 -54.71 39.90 26.61
C MET A 25 -53.84 40.14 25.36
N THR A 26 -54.18 39.39 24.31
CA THR A 26 -54.42 39.78 22.89
C THR A 26 -53.41 40.65 22.10
N SER A 27 -52.74 40.03 21.12
CA SER A 27 -53.05 40.14 19.67
C SER A 27 -51.82 40.03 18.74
N THR A 28 -51.91 39.05 17.82
CA THR A 28 -51.40 39.02 16.44
C THR A 28 -49.95 39.43 16.13
N ALA A 29 -49.07 38.44 15.89
CA ALA A 29 -48.17 38.38 14.72
C ALA A 29 -47.33 37.08 14.67
N GLY A 30 -47.65 36.21 13.71
CA GLY A 30 -46.70 35.50 12.84
C GLY A 30 -45.63 34.58 13.45
N ALA A 31 -45.99 33.31 13.64
CA ALA A 31 -45.05 32.19 13.55
C ALA A 31 -44.72 31.88 12.07
N ALA A 32 -43.47 31.50 11.78
CA ALA A 32 -43.14 30.45 10.82
C ALA A 32 -41.63 30.13 10.90
N ALA A 33 -41.33 29.00 11.56
CA ALA A 33 -40.13 28.24 11.36
C ALA A 33 -40.26 27.41 10.07
N SER A 34 -39.19 27.40 9.26
CA SER A 34 -38.80 26.40 8.27
C SER A 34 -39.89 25.45 7.75
N GLY A 35 -40.66 25.90 6.76
CA GLY A 35 -41.57 25.07 5.97
C GLY A 35 -40.94 24.58 4.67
N ARG A 36 -41.25 23.31 4.33
CA ARG A 36 -41.21 22.70 2.99
C ARG A 36 -41.56 23.72 1.89
N GLU A 37 -40.72 23.82 0.87
CA GLU A 37 -41.09 24.51 -0.38
C GLU A 37 -41.96 23.59 -1.24
N THR A 38 -43.27 23.83 -1.22
CA THR A 38 -44.17 23.48 -2.32
C THR A 38 -44.39 24.74 -3.14
N ASP A 39 -43.78 24.82 -4.32
CA ASP A 39 -43.97 25.96 -5.21
C ASP A 39 -45.14 25.69 -6.17
N LYS A 40 -46.21 26.47 -6.01
CA LYS A 40 -47.20 26.75 -7.05
C LYS A 40 -47.33 28.26 -7.13
N SER A 41 -46.76 28.86 -8.16
CA SER A 41 -47.16 30.21 -8.58
C SER A 41 -47.53 30.24 -10.06
N VAL A 42 -48.70 30.84 -10.29
CA VAL A 42 -49.35 31.12 -11.57
C VAL A 42 -48.55 32.18 -12.30
N GLY A 43 -48.38 32.00 -13.62
CA GLY A 43 -47.43 32.75 -14.41
C GLY A 43 -47.81 34.19 -14.75
N LEU A 44 -46.78 34.95 -15.16
CA LEU A 44 -46.87 36.01 -16.16
C LEU A 44 -45.48 36.26 -16.80
N THR A 45 -45.39 35.87 -18.08
CA THR A 45 -44.59 36.42 -19.21
C THR A 45 -43.17 36.99 -19.00
N ALA A 46 -42.16 36.38 -19.67
CA ALA A 46 -41.53 36.94 -20.89
C ALA A 46 -40.25 36.17 -21.32
N ALA A 47 -40.31 35.61 -22.53
CA ALA A 47 -39.27 35.42 -23.55
C ALA A 47 -37.81 35.02 -23.20
N GLY A 48 -37.45 33.80 -23.63
CA GLY A 48 -36.32 33.55 -24.52
C GLY A 48 -34.96 33.27 -23.88
N PHE A 49 -34.52 32.00 -23.92
CA PHE A 49 -33.34 31.52 -24.66
C PHE A 49 -33.20 30.01 -24.40
N GLN A 50 -33.06 29.25 -25.48
CA GLN A 50 -33.00 27.80 -25.50
C GLN A 50 -31.57 27.42 -25.88
N GLU A 51 -30.82 26.79 -24.96
CA GLU A 51 -29.51 26.21 -25.26
C GLU A 51 -29.51 24.71 -24.95
N SER A 52 -29.03 23.95 -25.93
CA SER A 52 -29.04 22.49 -26.03
C SER A 52 -28.05 21.82 -25.08
N SER A 53 -28.50 20.85 -24.29
CA SER A 53 -27.67 19.99 -23.45
C SER A 53 -26.92 18.94 -24.27
N GLY A 54 -25.60 18.88 -24.11
CA GLY A 54 -24.72 17.86 -24.67
C GLY A 54 -24.57 16.61 -23.78
N PRO A 55 -23.79 15.60 -24.22
CA PRO A 55 -23.74 14.24 -23.66
C PRO A 55 -23.25 14.12 -22.20
N VAL A 56 -22.72 15.19 -21.62
CA VAL A 56 -22.29 15.24 -20.20
C VAL A 56 -23.48 15.51 -19.27
N GLY A 57 -24.52 16.21 -19.75
CA GLY A 57 -25.76 16.46 -19.00
C GLY A 57 -26.59 15.19 -18.82
N ASP A 58 -26.65 14.34 -19.85
CA ASP A 58 -27.35 13.05 -19.81
C ASP A 58 -26.71 12.07 -18.82
N LEU A 59 -25.38 12.15 -18.62
CA LEU A 59 -24.66 11.34 -17.64
C LEU A 59 -24.91 11.79 -16.20
N GLN A 60 -24.98 13.10 -15.95
CA GLN A 60 -25.39 13.64 -14.64
C GLN A 60 -26.86 13.30 -14.33
N GLN A 61 -27.73 13.34 -15.33
CA GLN A 61 -29.14 13.02 -15.18
C GLN A 61 -29.36 11.51 -14.97
N SER A 62 -28.60 10.66 -15.68
CA SER A 62 -28.63 9.20 -15.50
C SER A 62 -28.10 8.77 -14.12
N LEU A 63 -27.04 9.40 -13.61
CA LEU A 63 -26.53 9.16 -12.26
C LEU A 63 -27.48 9.66 -11.17
N SER A 64 -28.19 10.77 -11.40
CA SER A 64 -29.23 11.26 -10.48
C SER A 64 -30.45 10.32 -10.43
N GLN A 65 -30.84 9.72 -11.56
CA GLN A 65 -31.96 8.78 -11.64
C GLN A 65 -31.68 7.40 -11.06
N TRP A 66 -30.40 6.98 -11.02
CA TRP A 66 -30.00 5.74 -10.35
C TRP A 66 -30.12 5.84 -8.82
N GLY A 67 -30.10 7.06 -8.27
CA GLY A 67 -30.33 7.34 -6.85
C GLY A 67 -31.80 7.38 -6.42
N GLU A 68 -32.75 7.48 -7.36
CA GLU A 68 -34.18 7.71 -7.06
C GLU A 68 -35.13 6.59 -7.51
N SER A 69 -34.64 5.52 -8.14
CA SER A 69 -35.51 4.50 -8.74
C SER A 69 -35.88 3.36 -7.77
N ARG A 70 -36.73 3.67 -6.78
CA ARG A 70 -37.86 2.82 -6.33
C ARG A 70 -38.80 3.51 -5.31
N ALA A 71 -39.16 4.77 -5.55
CA ALA A 71 -40.40 5.31 -4.98
C ALA A 71 -41.54 5.03 -5.98
N PHE A 72 -42.38 4.04 -5.65
CA PHE A 72 -43.61 3.76 -6.38
C PHE A 72 -44.51 5.01 -6.27
N LYS A 73 -44.79 5.68 -7.40
CA LYS A 73 -45.87 6.66 -7.48
C LYS A 73 -47.20 5.91 -7.37
N GLY A 74 -47.71 5.81 -6.15
CA GLY A 74 -49.10 5.49 -5.80
C GLY A 74 -49.73 6.70 -5.11
N ASP A 75 -51.05 6.75 -5.14
CA ASP A 75 -51.90 7.91 -4.85
C ASP A 75 -51.79 8.50 -3.43
N VAL A 76 -52.22 9.75 -3.28
CA VAL A 76 -52.20 10.51 -2.02
C VAL A 76 -53.19 9.92 -1.01
N GLY A 77 -52.70 9.46 0.14
CA GLY A 77 -53.49 9.16 1.33
C GLY A 77 -52.64 8.61 2.49
N ASP A 78 -52.61 9.32 3.62
CA ASP A 78 -52.39 8.90 5.03
C ASP A 78 -51.45 7.73 5.43
N ASP A 79 -50.47 7.33 4.62
CA ASP A 79 -49.58 6.18 4.94
C ASP A 79 -48.11 6.56 5.29
N ASP A 80 -47.81 7.83 5.61
CA ASP A 80 -46.44 8.25 5.97
C ASP A 80 -46.00 7.80 7.39
N GLU A 81 -46.92 7.35 8.26
CA GLU A 81 -46.56 6.76 9.58
C GLU A 81 -46.13 5.29 9.48
N GLN A 82 -46.57 4.54 8.46
CA GLN A 82 -46.27 3.11 8.33
C GLN A 82 -44.93 2.80 7.64
N ALA A 83 -44.30 3.77 6.99
CA ALA A 83 -43.02 3.56 6.30
C ALA A 83 -41.81 3.52 7.25
N SER A 84 -41.98 3.87 8.53
CA SER A 84 -40.89 3.79 9.53
C SER A 84 -40.82 2.45 10.28
N GLU A 85 -41.90 1.65 10.24
CA GLU A 85 -42.03 0.42 11.05
C GLU A 85 -41.58 -0.87 10.35
N HIS A 86 -41.20 -0.84 9.06
CA HIS A 86 -41.00 -2.06 8.26
C HIS A 86 -39.65 -2.20 7.54
N GLU A 87 -38.55 -1.81 8.18
CA GLU A 87 -37.25 -2.49 7.95
C GLU A 87 -36.72 -3.06 9.27
N LEU A 88 -37.55 -3.86 9.97
CA LEU A 88 -37.07 -4.96 10.82
C LEU A 88 -36.38 -6.00 9.92
N LEU A 89 -35.23 -5.62 9.37
CA LEU A 89 -34.33 -6.50 8.64
C LEU A 89 -33.85 -7.55 9.64
N LEU A 90 -34.49 -8.74 9.61
CA LEU A 90 -34.03 -10.03 10.15
C LEU A 90 -32.92 -9.85 11.21
N ASP A 91 -33.28 -9.31 12.36
CA ASP A 91 -32.32 -9.11 13.45
C ASP A 91 -32.41 -10.31 14.41
N PRO A 92 -31.40 -11.20 14.42
CA PRO A 92 -31.37 -12.34 15.33
C PRO A 92 -31.24 -11.95 16.81
N ALA A 93 -31.01 -10.67 17.14
CA ALA A 93 -30.90 -10.16 18.51
C ALA A 93 -32.20 -9.51 19.04
N LEU A 94 -33.30 -9.52 18.29
CA LEU A 94 -34.61 -9.07 18.78
C LEU A 94 -35.09 -9.97 19.94
N PRO A 95 -35.54 -9.41 21.08
CA PRO A 95 -36.17 -10.20 22.13
C PRO A 95 -37.40 -10.94 21.62
N GLU A 96 -37.59 -12.21 22.02
CA GLU A 96 -38.73 -13.07 21.60
C GLU A 96 -40.11 -12.42 21.85
N GLU A 97 -40.21 -11.48 22.79
CA GLU A 97 -41.45 -10.71 23.07
C GLU A 97 -41.88 -9.79 21.92
N TYR A 98 -40.95 -9.36 21.05
CA TYR A 98 -41.22 -8.53 19.87
C TYR A 98 -41.40 -9.34 18.57
N ASP A 99 -40.95 -10.60 18.55
CA ASP A 99 -41.11 -11.53 17.41
C ASP A 99 -42.58 -12.00 17.23
N ALA A 100 -43.42 -11.77 18.25
CA ALA A 100 -44.74 -12.38 18.40
C ALA A 100 -45.95 -11.45 18.11
N ARG A 101 -45.85 -10.50 17.18
CA ARG A 101 -47.06 -9.84 16.61
C ARG A 101 -47.22 -9.99 15.08
N PRO A 102 -47.30 -11.21 14.52
CA PRO A 102 -47.94 -11.40 13.23
C PRO A 102 -49.47 -11.46 13.42
N GLY A 103 -50.14 -10.33 13.21
CA GLY A 103 -51.60 -10.27 13.02
C GLY A 103 -52.46 -10.39 14.28
N ALA A 104 -52.63 -9.30 15.03
CA ALA A 104 -53.75 -9.19 15.96
C ALA A 104 -55.01 -8.75 15.18
N GLN A 105 -55.83 -9.75 14.87
CA GLN A 105 -57.18 -9.62 14.37
C GLN A 105 -57.99 -8.65 15.26
N ARG A 106 -58.61 -7.65 14.62
CA ARG A 106 -59.64 -6.79 15.21
C ARG A 106 -60.77 -7.66 15.74
N ASP A 107 -60.90 -7.76 17.06
CA ASP A 107 -62.17 -8.04 17.72
C ASP A 107 -62.19 -7.28 19.06
N GLY A 108 -63.23 -6.45 19.21
CA GLY A 108 -63.24 -5.30 20.11
C GLY A 108 -63.06 -5.60 21.59
N VAL A 109 -62.15 -4.83 22.21
CA VAL A 109 -62.08 -4.55 23.65
C VAL A 109 -61.61 -3.09 23.82
N ALA A 110 -62.03 -2.49 24.93
CA ALA A 110 -62.22 -1.07 25.22
C ALA A 110 -61.04 -0.10 24.97
N ASP A 111 -61.42 1.13 24.62
CA ASP A 111 -60.58 2.33 24.39
C ASP A 111 -59.66 2.75 25.57
N ASP A 112 -59.70 2.07 26.73
CA ASP A 112 -58.84 2.36 27.89
C ASP A 112 -57.50 1.58 27.87
N GLU A 113 -57.39 0.45 27.15
CA GLU A 113 -56.09 -0.26 26.98
C GLU A 113 -55.22 0.38 25.88
N LEU A 114 -55.85 0.98 24.87
CA LEU A 114 -55.17 1.71 23.78
C LEU A 114 -54.43 2.99 24.25
N ALA A 115 -54.77 3.51 25.44
CA ALA A 115 -54.08 4.66 26.02
C ALA A 115 -52.82 4.26 26.81
N MET A 116 -52.74 3.02 27.31
CA MET A 116 -51.51 2.48 27.92
C MET A 116 -50.56 1.89 26.88
N ASP A 117 -51.08 1.26 25.83
CA ASP A 117 -50.25 0.67 24.76
C ASP A 117 -49.51 1.73 23.92
N LYS A 118 -50.03 2.96 23.82
CA LYS A 118 -49.35 4.07 23.11
C LYS A 118 -48.15 4.66 23.85
N GLU A 119 -48.08 4.53 25.17
CA GLU A 119 -46.88 4.95 25.93
C GLU A 119 -45.73 3.92 25.80
N ASP A 120 -46.06 2.65 25.55
CA ASP A 120 -45.09 1.58 25.30
C ASP A 120 -44.65 1.49 23.82
N GLU A 121 -45.39 2.09 22.87
CA GLU A 121 -45.06 2.11 21.43
C GLU A 121 -43.92 3.09 21.07
N GLU A 122 -43.64 4.13 21.87
CA GLU A 122 -42.54 5.08 21.59
C GLU A 122 -41.18 4.67 22.17
N ASP A 123 -41.08 3.55 22.89
CA ASP A 123 -39.84 3.09 23.50
C ASP A 123 -39.08 2.07 22.64
N SER A 124 -37.75 2.07 22.73
CA SER A 124 -36.91 1.22 21.86
C SER A 124 -37.16 -0.28 22.15
N PRO A 125 -37.19 -1.17 21.14
CA PRO A 125 -37.35 -2.61 21.37
C PRO A 125 -36.19 -3.24 22.17
N TYR A 126 -35.02 -2.59 22.19
CA TYR A 126 -33.83 -3.05 22.89
C TYR A 126 -33.74 -2.49 24.31
N ALA A 127 -33.65 -3.38 25.30
CA ALA A 127 -33.63 -3.03 26.72
C ALA A 127 -32.45 -2.12 27.08
N GLU A 128 -31.30 -2.30 26.45
CA GLU A 128 -30.11 -1.47 26.66
C GLU A 128 -30.35 -0.02 26.24
N VAL A 129 -31.07 0.19 25.14
CA VAL A 129 -31.40 1.53 24.63
C VAL A 129 -32.44 2.19 25.53
N ARG A 130 -33.51 1.49 25.92
CA ARG A 130 -34.54 1.99 26.86
C ARG A 130 -33.95 2.44 28.19
N SER A 131 -32.97 1.69 28.71
CA SER A 131 -32.33 2.01 29.98
C SER A 131 -31.43 3.26 29.92
N ALA A 132 -30.97 3.62 28.72
CA ALA A 132 -29.94 4.62 28.51
C ALA A 132 -30.47 5.93 27.92
N VAL A 133 -31.47 5.85 27.04
CA VAL A 133 -32.02 6.95 26.25
C VAL A 133 -33.44 7.22 26.72
N ARG A 134 -33.80 8.50 26.84
CA ARG A 134 -35.19 8.88 27.14
C ARG A 134 -36.00 8.85 25.85
N ASN A 135 -37.27 8.45 25.94
CA ASN A 135 -38.20 8.44 24.81
C ASN A 135 -38.69 9.85 24.38
N TYR A 136 -38.45 10.89 25.18
CA TYR A 136 -38.85 12.27 24.86
C TYR A 136 -37.64 13.20 24.61
N ASP A 137 -37.85 14.23 23.78
CA ASP A 137 -36.90 15.32 23.54
C ASP A 137 -37.40 16.66 24.11
N GLU A 138 -36.47 17.52 24.53
CA GLU A 138 -36.76 18.84 25.11
C GLU A 138 -36.39 19.96 24.11
N ASP A 139 -37.29 20.91 23.85
CA ASP A 139 -37.00 22.05 22.97
C ASP A 139 -36.03 23.05 23.64
N ALA A 140 -34.75 22.93 23.30
CA ALA A 140 -33.68 23.79 23.81
C ALA A 140 -32.73 24.24 22.69
N PRO A 141 -32.14 25.45 22.77
CA PRO A 141 -31.24 25.97 21.75
C PRO A 141 -29.98 25.09 21.67
N CYS A 142 -29.69 24.57 20.49
CA CYS A 142 -28.58 23.64 20.26
C CYS A 142 -27.38 24.31 19.57
N ASN A 143 -27.63 25.12 18.54
CA ASN A 143 -26.60 25.78 17.73
C ASN A 143 -26.26 27.16 18.32
N THR A 144 -25.30 27.20 19.25
CA THR A 144 -24.92 28.43 19.95
C THR A 144 -23.41 28.70 19.81
N ILE A 145 -23.02 29.98 19.83
CA ILE A 145 -21.59 30.37 19.78
C ILE A 145 -20.82 29.76 20.96
N ARG A 146 -21.47 29.66 22.13
CA ARG A 146 -20.93 28.98 23.31
C ARG A 146 -20.57 27.54 23.00
N ALA A 147 -21.49 26.77 22.40
CA ALA A 147 -21.26 25.37 22.05
C ALA A 147 -20.11 25.21 21.05
N TRP A 148 -20.07 26.03 19.98
CA TRP A 148 -18.98 26.02 19.00
C TRP A 148 -17.63 26.40 19.60
N THR A 149 -17.58 27.43 20.45
CA THR A 149 -16.32 27.90 21.04
C THR A 149 -15.73 26.87 21.99
N ILE A 150 -16.56 26.30 22.88
CA ILE A 150 -16.12 25.26 23.82
C ILE A 150 -15.77 23.98 23.05
N GLY A 151 -16.60 23.58 22.09
CA GLY A 151 -16.39 22.39 21.27
C GLY A 151 -15.09 22.45 20.47
N LEU A 152 -14.88 23.50 19.67
CA LEU A 152 -13.67 23.66 18.85
C LEU A 152 -12.40 23.74 19.72
N LEU A 153 -12.44 24.43 20.86
CA LEU A 153 -11.30 24.48 21.79
C LEU A 153 -10.95 23.08 22.31
N LEU A 154 -11.93 22.32 22.78
CA LEU A 154 -11.72 20.97 23.27
C LEU A 154 -11.28 20.00 22.17
N VAL A 155 -11.78 20.18 20.95
CA VAL A 155 -11.33 19.42 19.77
C VAL A 155 -9.86 19.67 19.46
N VAL A 156 -9.43 20.94 19.37
CA VAL A 156 -8.02 21.27 19.10
C VAL A 156 -7.10 20.68 20.17
N LEU A 157 -7.46 20.81 21.44
CA LEU A 157 -6.66 20.28 22.55
C LEU A 157 -6.68 18.74 22.59
N GLY A 158 -7.87 18.13 22.52
CA GLY A 158 -8.02 16.69 22.63
C GLY A 158 -7.41 15.92 21.46
N ALA A 159 -7.68 16.36 20.23
CA ALA A 159 -7.13 15.74 19.03
C ALA A 159 -5.60 15.87 18.98
N SER A 160 -5.05 17.05 19.29
CA SER A 160 -3.58 17.23 19.31
C SER A 160 -2.90 16.37 20.38
N MET A 161 -3.49 16.24 21.57
CA MET A 161 -2.98 15.36 22.62
C MET A 161 -3.05 13.88 22.22
N ASN A 162 -4.15 13.43 21.61
CA ASN A 162 -4.28 12.06 21.14
C ASN A 162 -3.29 11.72 20.03
N THR A 163 -3.09 12.63 19.07
CA THR A 163 -2.06 12.47 18.03
C THR A 163 -0.65 12.44 18.62
N PHE A 164 -0.39 13.23 19.67
CA PHE A 164 0.91 13.18 20.35
C PHE A 164 1.13 11.87 21.13
N PHE A 165 0.10 11.41 21.85
CA PHE A 165 0.20 10.19 22.67
C PHE A 165 0.08 8.90 21.88
N SER A 166 -0.43 8.91 20.65
CA SER A 166 -0.44 7.73 19.78
C SER A 166 0.96 7.24 19.42
N LEU A 167 1.95 8.13 19.43
CA LEU A 167 3.36 7.79 19.21
C LEU A 167 4.00 7.03 20.40
N ARG A 168 3.28 6.90 21.52
CA ARG A 168 3.73 6.14 22.70
C ARG A 168 3.34 4.66 22.55
N SER A 169 4.21 3.76 23.04
CA SER A 169 3.89 2.34 23.22
C SER A 169 3.91 1.97 24.71
N PRO A 170 2.81 1.46 25.30
CA PRO A 170 1.46 1.35 24.73
C PRO A 170 0.86 2.74 24.47
N SER A 171 -0.01 2.83 23.46
CA SER A 171 -0.70 4.07 23.11
C SER A 171 -1.67 4.48 24.22
N ILE A 172 -1.81 5.78 24.43
CA ILE A 172 -2.77 6.34 25.38
C ILE A 172 -3.73 7.22 24.60
N GLY A 173 -5.02 6.91 24.68
CA GLY A 173 -6.09 7.71 24.10
C GLY A 173 -6.92 8.41 25.17
N ILE A 174 -7.14 9.71 25.00
CA ILE A 174 -8.12 10.48 25.76
C ILE A 174 -9.48 10.24 25.12
N SER A 175 -10.41 9.69 25.90
CA SER A 175 -11.78 9.43 25.46
C SER A 175 -12.58 10.73 25.30
N PRO A 176 -13.53 10.80 24.35
CA PRO A 176 -14.51 11.88 24.27
C PRO A 176 -15.31 12.11 25.56
N LEU A 177 -15.43 11.09 26.43
CA LEU A 177 -16.04 11.20 27.75
C LEU A 177 -15.34 12.23 28.65
N VAL A 178 -14.03 12.45 28.46
CA VAL A 178 -13.29 13.49 29.19
C VAL A 178 -13.74 14.87 28.75
N ALA A 179 -13.94 15.09 27.44
CA ALA A 179 -14.49 16.33 26.92
C ALA A 179 -15.89 16.57 27.46
N GLN A 180 -16.72 15.52 27.54
CA GLN A 180 -18.05 15.56 28.13
C GLN A 180 -18.04 16.00 29.60
N ILE A 181 -17.13 15.47 30.42
CA ILE A 181 -17.02 15.86 31.84
C ILE A 181 -16.51 17.29 31.98
N ILE A 182 -15.53 17.70 31.17
CA ILE A 182 -14.90 19.03 31.24
C ILE A 182 -15.80 20.14 30.68
N SER A 183 -16.58 19.87 29.64
CA SER A 183 -17.46 20.87 29.05
C SER A 183 -18.62 21.25 29.97
N TRP A 184 -19.03 20.35 30.88
CA TRP A 184 -20.09 20.64 31.85
C TRP A 184 -19.78 21.85 32.76
N PRO A 185 -18.68 21.87 33.54
CA PRO A 185 -18.34 23.03 34.37
C PRO A 185 -17.99 24.27 33.54
N ILE A 186 -17.37 24.10 32.36
CA ILE A 186 -17.04 25.23 31.47
C ILE A 186 -18.32 25.89 30.93
N GLY A 187 -19.30 25.12 30.47
CA GLY A 187 -20.57 25.64 29.95
C GLY A 187 -21.39 26.36 31.03
N HIS A 188 -21.47 25.79 32.22
CA HIS A 188 -22.10 26.44 33.38
C HIS A 188 -21.32 27.69 33.84
N GLY A 189 -19.99 27.67 33.76
CA GLY A 189 -19.14 28.84 34.01
C GLY A 189 -19.37 29.96 33.00
N TRP A 190 -19.41 29.63 31.70
CA TRP A 190 -19.69 30.57 30.62
C TRP A 190 -21.04 31.27 30.80
N THR A 191 -22.05 30.51 31.21
CA THR A 191 -23.40 31.04 31.51
C THR A 191 -23.36 32.12 32.59
N LYS A 192 -22.48 31.98 33.59
CA LYS A 192 -22.34 32.95 34.69
C LYS A 192 -21.50 34.18 34.33
N VAL A 193 -20.56 34.05 33.40
CA VAL A 193 -19.58 35.11 33.08
C VAL A 193 -20.00 35.95 31.87
N MET A 194 -20.63 35.36 30.86
CA MET A 194 -20.86 36.00 29.57
C MET A 194 -22.20 36.73 29.47
N PRO A 195 -22.26 37.87 28.76
CA PRO A 195 -23.45 38.71 28.69
C PRO A 195 -24.56 38.12 27.81
N THR A 196 -25.81 38.28 28.25
CA THR A 196 -27.05 37.86 27.55
C THR A 196 -27.49 38.84 26.44
N ARG A 197 -26.60 39.73 25.97
CA ARG A 197 -26.95 40.74 24.97
C ARG A 197 -27.18 40.09 23.60
N ARG A 198 -28.27 40.48 22.94
CA ARG A 198 -28.61 40.05 21.58
C ARG A 198 -27.94 40.99 20.59
N PHE A 199 -27.26 40.41 19.60
CA PHE A 199 -26.61 41.09 18.50
C PHE A 199 -27.33 40.75 17.20
N GLU A 200 -27.40 41.72 16.29
CA GLU A 200 -27.96 41.54 14.96
C GLU A 200 -26.87 41.93 13.96
N THR A 201 -26.40 40.97 13.17
CA THR A 201 -25.32 41.18 12.19
C THR A 201 -25.75 40.54 10.88
N PHE A 202 -25.80 41.32 9.79
CA PHE A 202 -26.26 40.85 8.48
C PHE A 202 -27.64 40.14 8.49
N GLY A 203 -28.58 40.60 9.31
CA GLY A 203 -29.92 40.00 9.42
C GLY A 203 -30.01 38.73 10.27
N ILE A 204 -28.88 38.25 10.83
CA ILE A 204 -28.84 37.10 11.74
C ILE A 204 -28.81 37.59 13.18
N ARG A 205 -29.78 37.15 13.98
CA ARG A 205 -29.86 37.44 15.43
C ARG A 205 -29.11 36.37 16.21
N TRP A 206 -28.09 36.77 16.96
CA TRP A 206 -27.28 35.85 17.78
C TRP A 206 -27.02 36.42 19.18
N SER A 207 -26.71 35.54 20.13
CA SER A 207 -26.37 35.91 21.51
C SER A 207 -25.17 35.10 21.99
N LEU A 208 -24.27 35.73 22.75
CA LEU A 208 -23.15 35.05 23.42
C LEU A 208 -23.62 34.14 24.57
N ASN A 209 -24.81 34.41 25.11
CA ASN A 209 -25.44 33.63 26.16
C ASN A 209 -26.96 33.57 25.88
N PRO A 210 -27.43 32.52 25.18
CA PRO A 210 -28.85 32.39 24.84
C PRO A 210 -29.71 31.91 26.03
N GLY A 211 -29.09 31.43 27.11
CA GLY A 211 -29.78 30.90 28.30
C GLY A 211 -28.88 29.98 29.12
N PRO A 212 -29.43 29.29 30.14
CA PRO A 212 -28.72 28.27 30.90
C PRO A 212 -28.10 27.21 29.98
N PHE A 213 -26.90 26.74 30.33
CA PHE A 213 -26.24 25.68 29.58
C PHE A 213 -27.10 24.41 29.62
N ASN A 214 -27.59 24.01 28.45
CA ASN A 214 -28.55 22.91 28.32
C ASN A 214 -27.89 21.63 27.81
N ARG A 215 -28.65 20.54 27.84
CA ARG A 215 -28.18 19.23 27.39
C ARG A 215 -27.87 19.19 25.89
N LYS A 216 -28.63 19.89 25.03
CA LYS A 216 -28.43 19.90 23.57
C LYS A 216 -27.11 20.58 23.17
N GLU A 217 -26.76 21.72 23.77
CA GLU A 217 -25.45 22.37 23.58
C GLU A 217 -24.32 21.45 24.04
N HIS A 218 -24.50 20.76 25.16
CA HIS A 218 -23.53 19.80 25.68
C HIS A 218 -23.38 18.61 24.73
N SER A 219 -24.48 18.03 24.24
CA SER A 219 -24.46 16.94 23.27
C SER A 219 -23.71 17.32 21.99
N ILE A 220 -23.92 18.52 21.44
CA ILE A 220 -23.18 18.99 20.25
C ILE A 220 -21.67 19.10 20.52
N ILE A 221 -21.26 19.58 21.70
CA ILE A 221 -19.84 19.60 22.09
C ILE A 221 -19.27 18.17 22.13
N VAL A 222 -20.03 17.22 22.68
CA VAL A 222 -19.61 15.81 22.76
C VAL A 222 -19.54 15.18 21.38
N VAL A 223 -20.47 15.48 20.47
CA VAL A 223 -20.43 15.02 19.07
C VAL A 223 -19.18 15.56 18.37
N MET A 224 -18.87 16.85 18.49
CA MET A 224 -17.64 17.43 17.95
C MET A 224 -16.39 16.71 18.46
N ALA A 225 -16.32 16.45 19.78
CA ALA A 225 -15.20 15.72 20.38
C ALA A 225 -15.13 14.27 19.91
N SER A 226 -16.25 13.55 19.87
CA SER A 226 -16.31 12.14 19.48
C SER A 226 -15.84 11.92 18.04
N VAL A 227 -16.15 12.86 17.15
CA VAL A 227 -15.81 12.80 15.75
C VAL A 227 -14.34 13.20 15.49
N SER A 228 -13.75 14.03 16.37
CA SER A 228 -12.43 14.63 16.12
C SER A 228 -11.30 14.11 17.01
N PHE A 229 -11.59 13.41 18.10
CA PHE A 229 -10.55 12.92 19.04
C PHE A 229 -9.79 11.70 18.49
N SER A 230 -10.27 11.06 17.42
CA SER A 230 -9.53 10.02 16.73
C SER A 230 -8.31 10.60 16.03
N VAL A 231 -7.22 9.83 16.00
CA VAL A 231 -6.02 10.21 15.25
C VAL A 231 -6.31 10.04 13.77
N ALA A 232 -6.03 11.06 12.98
CA ALA A 232 -6.25 11.01 11.54
C ALA A 232 -5.30 10.00 10.88
N TYR A 233 -5.84 9.08 10.08
CA TYR A 233 -5.06 8.02 9.42
C TYR A 233 -3.97 8.58 8.50
N ALA A 234 -4.20 9.74 7.88
CA ALA A 234 -3.19 10.44 7.08
C ALA A 234 -1.90 10.74 7.88
N THR A 235 -1.98 10.85 9.20
CA THR A 235 -0.81 11.08 10.06
C THR A 235 0.18 9.93 9.96
N ASP A 236 -0.27 8.68 9.84
CA ASP A 236 0.62 7.53 9.68
C ASP A 236 1.33 7.56 8.33
N ILE A 237 0.63 8.00 7.27
CA ILE A 237 1.20 8.21 5.94
C ILE A 237 2.26 9.31 5.99
N ILE A 238 1.94 10.46 6.61
CA ILE A 238 2.85 11.60 6.75
C ILE A 238 4.05 11.21 7.60
N LEU A 239 3.84 10.52 8.72
CA LEU A 239 4.92 10.06 9.60
C LEU A 239 5.80 9.04 8.87
N ALA A 240 5.21 8.14 8.09
CA ALA A 240 6.00 7.21 7.30
C ALA A 240 6.81 7.94 6.21
N GLN A 241 6.21 8.92 5.54
CA GLN A 241 6.88 9.77 4.56
C GLN A 241 8.06 10.53 5.19
N LEU A 242 7.85 11.17 6.34
CA LEU A 242 8.87 11.96 7.03
C LEU A 242 9.94 11.09 7.70
N VAL A 243 9.55 10.01 8.38
CA VAL A 243 10.46 9.20 9.21
C VAL A 243 11.15 8.11 8.40
N PHE A 244 10.40 7.34 7.60
CA PHE A 244 10.93 6.21 6.83
C PHE A 244 11.40 6.63 5.43
N TYR A 245 10.63 7.46 4.72
CA TYR A 245 10.97 7.86 3.34
C TYR A 245 11.75 9.18 3.23
N LYS A 246 11.88 9.95 4.33
CA LYS A 246 12.53 11.27 4.39
C LYS A 246 11.98 12.29 3.38
N GLN A 247 10.71 12.17 3.02
CA GLN A 247 10.03 13.08 2.10
C GLN A 247 9.19 14.08 2.90
N ASP A 248 9.45 15.37 2.71
CA ASP A 248 8.60 16.45 3.21
C ASP A 248 8.06 17.29 2.04
N PHE A 249 6.78 17.09 1.74
CA PHE A 249 6.07 17.86 0.71
C PHE A 249 5.48 19.18 1.25
N GLY A 250 5.85 19.57 2.48
CA GLY A 250 5.46 20.81 3.13
C GLY A 250 4.07 20.77 3.78
N LEU A 251 3.79 21.80 4.58
CA LEU A 251 2.58 21.91 5.41
C LEU A 251 1.28 21.85 4.59
N THR A 252 1.26 22.49 3.43
CA THR A 252 0.07 22.55 2.56
C THR A 252 -0.33 21.16 2.08
N PHE A 253 0.65 20.34 1.66
CA PHE A 253 0.39 18.95 1.28
C PHE A 253 -0.15 18.14 2.46
N GLN A 254 0.49 18.26 3.63
CA GLN A 254 0.07 17.55 4.83
C GLN A 254 -1.38 17.89 5.23
N MET A 255 -1.75 19.18 5.18
CA MET A 255 -3.11 19.63 5.45
C MET A 255 -4.11 19.13 4.40
N LEU A 256 -3.80 19.25 3.11
CA LEU A 256 -4.68 18.79 2.04
C LEU A 256 -4.88 17.28 2.06
N LEU A 257 -3.82 16.50 2.31
CA LEU A 257 -3.88 15.05 2.46
C LEU A 257 -4.76 14.66 3.64
N THR A 258 -4.60 15.34 4.78
CA THR A 258 -5.42 15.09 5.96
C THR A 258 -6.89 15.45 5.72
N ILE A 259 -7.18 16.60 5.11
CA ILE A 259 -8.57 17.01 4.82
C ILE A 259 -9.23 16.06 3.82
N SER A 260 -8.56 15.74 2.71
CA SER A 260 -9.11 14.87 1.66
C SER A 260 -9.42 13.46 2.15
N THR A 261 -8.52 12.86 2.94
CA THR A 261 -8.73 11.52 3.52
C THR A 261 -9.90 11.50 4.50
N GLN A 262 -10.02 12.52 5.35
CA GLN A 262 -11.16 12.64 6.27
C GLN A 262 -12.48 12.90 5.52
N SER A 263 -12.46 13.76 4.49
CA SER A 263 -13.64 14.04 3.65
C SER A 263 -14.14 12.79 2.93
N LEU A 264 -13.24 11.93 2.45
CA LEU A 264 -13.61 10.65 1.83
C LEU A 264 -14.37 9.75 2.82
N GLY A 265 -13.87 9.66 4.07
CA GLY A 265 -14.52 8.88 5.13
C GLY A 265 -15.95 9.36 5.43
N TYR A 266 -16.16 10.68 5.57
CA TYR A 266 -17.50 11.23 5.78
C TYR A 266 -18.42 11.05 4.57
N GLY A 267 -17.87 11.10 3.35
CA GLY A 267 -18.62 10.80 2.13
C GLY A 267 -19.18 9.37 2.12
N ILE A 268 -18.33 8.39 2.44
CA ILE A 268 -18.74 6.98 2.53
C ILE A 268 -19.73 6.78 3.69
N ALA A 269 -19.49 7.36 4.86
CA ALA A 269 -20.41 7.28 5.99
C ALA A 269 -21.79 7.86 5.65
N GLY A 270 -21.84 8.96 4.88
CA GLY A 270 -23.08 9.55 4.38
C GLY A 270 -23.87 8.62 3.46
N ILE A 271 -23.18 7.86 2.60
CA ILE A 271 -23.80 6.85 1.71
C ILE A 271 -24.32 5.67 2.55
N LEU A 272 -23.55 5.22 3.54
CA LEU A 272 -23.88 4.06 4.36
C LEU A 272 -24.89 4.35 5.48
N ARG A 273 -25.29 5.61 5.70
CA ARG A 273 -26.26 5.99 6.75
C ARG A 273 -27.56 5.19 6.69
N LYS A 274 -28.01 4.84 5.47
CA LYS A 274 -29.22 4.03 5.27
C LYS A 274 -29.11 2.64 5.89
N PHE A 275 -27.90 2.09 5.96
CA PHE A 275 -27.65 0.74 6.46
C PHE A 275 -27.12 0.74 7.90
N LEU A 276 -26.43 1.81 8.32
CA LEU A 276 -25.70 1.85 9.59
C LEU A 276 -26.29 2.78 10.66
N VAL A 277 -27.24 3.65 10.28
CA VAL A 277 -27.78 4.68 11.19
C VAL A 277 -29.30 4.67 11.25
N TYR A 278 -29.98 4.60 10.10
CA TYR A 278 -31.45 4.61 10.08
C TYR A 278 -32.12 3.33 10.61
N PRO A 279 -31.57 2.10 10.40
CA PRO A 279 -32.20 0.90 10.94
C PRO A 279 -32.15 0.88 12.46
N ALA A 280 -33.29 0.65 13.11
CA ALA A 280 -33.41 0.64 14.57
C ALA A 280 -32.59 -0.49 15.23
N SER A 281 -32.28 -1.56 14.49
CA SER A 281 -31.44 -2.68 14.96
C SER A 281 -29.96 -2.34 15.04
N MET A 282 -29.51 -1.23 14.43
CA MET A 282 -28.10 -0.87 14.43
C MET A 282 -27.73 -0.07 15.69
N ILE A 283 -27.43 -0.80 16.77
CA ILE A 283 -27.06 -0.21 18.06
C ILE A 283 -25.55 0.03 18.14
N TRP A 284 -25.16 1.20 18.67
CA TRP A 284 -23.77 1.56 18.92
C TRP A 284 -23.50 1.67 20.44
N PRO A 285 -23.03 0.60 21.11
CA PRO A 285 -22.91 0.55 22.57
C PRO A 285 -22.06 1.68 23.17
N GLY A 286 -21.03 2.15 22.44
CA GLY A 286 -20.21 3.28 22.87
C GLY A 286 -20.98 4.60 23.03
N VAL A 287 -22.05 4.80 22.25
CA VAL A 287 -22.90 5.98 22.35
C VAL A 287 -23.78 5.91 23.59
N LEU A 288 -24.27 4.72 23.97
CA LEU A 288 -25.11 4.53 25.17
C LEU A 288 -24.38 4.94 26.45
N VAL A 289 -23.07 4.69 26.54
CA VAL A 289 -22.24 5.13 27.68
C VAL A 289 -22.17 6.66 27.76
N SER A 290 -22.05 7.34 26.62
CA SER A 290 -22.06 8.81 26.57
C SER A 290 -23.42 9.37 26.97
N VAL A 291 -24.52 8.78 26.50
CA VAL A 291 -25.88 9.24 26.82
C VAL A 291 -26.23 9.02 28.30
N THR A 292 -25.89 7.86 28.86
CA THR A 292 -26.09 7.56 30.29
C THR A 292 -25.29 8.51 31.20
N LEU A 293 -24.04 8.80 30.86
CA LEU A 293 -23.25 9.80 31.58
C LEU A 293 -23.88 11.20 31.47
N MET A 294 -24.41 11.55 30.30
CA MET A 294 -25.11 12.83 30.09
C MET A 294 -26.35 12.93 30.98
N ASN A 295 -27.19 11.89 30.98
CA ASN A 295 -28.35 11.78 31.88
C ASN A 295 -27.90 11.95 33.34
N ALA A 296 -26.92 11.19 33.79
CA ALA A 296 -26.45 11.20 35.17
C ALA A 296 -25.94 12.56 35.67
N MET A 297 -25.41 13.41 34.77
CA MET A 297 -24.95 14.77 35.10
C MET A 297 -26.07 15.80 35.23
N TYR A 298 -27.19 15.60 34.54
CA TYR A 298 -28.33 16.53 34.56
C TYR A 298 -29.49 16.03 35.43
N ASP A 299 -29.57 14.72 35.70
CA ASP A 299 -30.54 14.10 36.59
C ASP A 299 -30.30 14.52 38.03
N ARG A 300 -31.27 15.24 38.60
CA ARG A 300 -31.20 15.76 39.97
C ARG A 300 -31.78 14.83 41.03
N SER A 301 -32.29 13.66 40.65
CA SER A 301 -33.10 12.84 41.56
C SER A 301 -33.11 11.37 41.20
N ASP A 302 -32.26 10.58 41.87
CA ASP A 302 -32.59 9.19 42.18
C ASP A 302 -32.63 9.01 43.69
N ARG A 303 -33.65 8.31 44.17
CA ARG A 303 -33.67 7.83 45.55
C ARG A 303 -32.46 6.89 45.74
N PRO A 304 -31.68 7.02 46.82
CA PRO A 304 -30.56 6.12 47.08
C PRO A 304 -31.05 4.68 47.10
N ASP A 305 -30.63 3.86 46.13
CA ASP A 305 -30.98 2.45 46.07
C ASP A 305 -29.94 1.63 46.85
N PRO A 306 -30.31 1.04 48.00
CA PRO A 306 -29.38 0.27 48.82
C PRO A 306 -29.05 -1.11 48.23
N SER A 307 -29.72 -1.56 47.17
CA SER A 307 -29.45 -2.85 46.52
C SER A 307 -28.18 -2.84 45.67
N ILE A 308 -27.68 -1.65 45.31
CA ILE A 308 -26.53 -1.45 44.41
C ILE A 308 -25.28 -1.10 45.23
N LEU A 309 -24.13 -1.67 44.84
CA LEU A 309 -22.83 -1.35 45.43
C LEU A 309 -22.54 0.16 45.31
N GLY A 310 -22.46 0.86 46.44
CA GLY A 310 -22.25 2.31 46.48
C GLY A 310 -23.53 3.16 46.39
N GLY A 311 -24.72 2.57 46.22
CA GLY A 311 -26.00 3.27 46.05
C GLY A 311 -26.49 4.07 47.28
N ARG A 312 -25.85 3.89 48.44
CA ARG A 312 -26.07 4.73 49.65
C ARG A 312 -25.27 6.04 49.65
N MET A 313 -24.30 6.20 48.75
CA MET A 313 -23.42 7.37 48.72
C MET A 313 -23.86 8.39 47.66
N PRO A 314 -23.62 9.70 47.88
CA PRO A 314 -23.80 10.70 46.84
C PRO A 314 -22.95 10.37 45.60
N ARG A 315 -23.53 10.46 44.40
CA ARG A 315 -22.90 10.09 43.11
C ARG A 315 -21.48 10.65 42.95
N TYR A 316 -21.26 11.93 43.28
CA TYR A 316 -19.94 12.56 43.19
C TYR A 316 -18.90 12.03 44.20
N LYS A 317 -19.33 11.62 45.41
CA LYS A 317 -18.42 10.99 46.38
C LYS A 317 -18.01 9.59 45.92
N TRP A 318 -18.98 8.84 45.40
CA TRP A 318 -18.72 7.54 44.79
C TRP A 318 -17.77 7.65 43.59
N PHE A 319 -18.04 8.60 42.69
CA PHE A 319 -17.17 8.92 41.56
C PHE A 319 -15.74 9.25 42.00
N ALA A 320 -15.56 10.08 43.05
CA ALA A 320 -14.25 10.43 43.58
C ALA A 320 -13.50 9.22 44.16
N LEU A 321 -14.19 8.34 44.89
CA LEU A 321 -13.60 7.12 45.45
C LEU A 321 -13.15 6.16 44.34
N VAL A 322 -14.00 5.95 43.33
CA VAL A 322 -13.68 5.11 42.16
C VAL A 322 -12.52 5.72 41.37
N THR A 323 -12.50 7.06 41.20
CA THR A 323 -11.39 7.77 40.54
C THR A 323 -10.07 7.58 41.29
N LEU A 324 -10.08 7.64 42.63
CA LEU A 324 -8.89 7.39 43.44
C LEU A 324 -8.44 5.92 43.36
N GLY A 325 -9.38 4.99 43.40
CA GLY A 325 -9.11 3.56 43.21
C GLY A 325 -8.51 3.27 41.85
N ALA A 326 -9.09 3.84 40.79
CA ALA A 326 -8.56 3.79 39.44
C ALA A 326 -7.15 4.40 39.38
N PHE A 327 -6.93 5.58 39.96
CA PHE A 327 -5.59 6.18 40.04
C PHE A 327 -4.56 5.21 40.62
N CYS A 328 -4.86 4.57 41.77
CA CYS A 328 -3.97 3.56 42.35
C CYS A 328 -3.76 2.35 41.41
N TYR A 329 -4.82 1.87 40.76
CA TYR A 329 -4.76 0.73 39.84
C TYR A 329 -3.94 1.03 38.57
N TYR A 330 -3.98 2.25 38.05
CA TYR A 330 -3.13 2.67 36.93
C TYR A 330 -1.69 2.97 37.37
N TRP A 331 -1.53 3.60 38.53
CA TRP A 331 -0.23 4.10 38.99
C TRP A 331 0.68 2.99 39.51
N ILE A 332 0.14 2.00 40.23
CA ILE A 332 0.94 0.93 40.84
C ILE A 332 1.63 0.05 39.78
N PRO A 333 0.92 -0.58 38.82
CA PRO A 333 1.56 -1.37 37.75
C PRO A 333 2.36 -0.48 36.81
N GLY A 334 1.82 0.69 36.42
CA GLY A 334 2.44 1.55 35.41
C GLY A 334 3.74 2.23 35.86
N TYR A 335 3.88 2.56 37.16
CA TYR A 335 5.03 3.32 37.68
C TYR A 335 5.87 2.53 38.69
N PHE A 336 5.27 1.91 39.70
CA PHE A 336 6.02 1.27 40.79
C PHE A 336 6.44 -0.17 40.50
N VAL A 337 5.54 -0.99 39.97
CA VAL A 337 5.73 -2.44 39.84
C VAL A 337 5.42 -2.88 38.40
N LYS A 338 6.30 -2.49 37.48
CA LYS A 338 6.12 -2.71 36.03
C LYS A 338 6.01 -4.18 35.62
N CYS A 339 6.50 -5.11 36.42
CA CYS A 339 6.32 -6.55 36.14
C CYS A 339 4.85 -7.02 36.24
N LEU A 340 3.97 -6.24 36.89
CA LEU A 340 2.54 -6.50 36.93
C LEU A 340 1.82 -6.09 35.63
N SER A 341 2.41 -5.20 34.83
CA SER A 341 1.83 -4.78 33.54
C SER A 341 1.94 -5.85 32.47
N VAL A 342 3.02 -6.64 32.44
CA VAL A 342 3.17 -7.81 31.55
C VAL A 342 3.56 -9.01 32.41
N PHE A 343 2.55 -9.72 32.92
CA PHE A 343 2.75 -10.79 33.90
C PHE A 343 3.05 -12.14 33.23
N ALA A 344 4.21 -12.24 32.57
CA ALA A 344 4.64 -13.43 31.83
C ALA A 344 5.34 -14.47 32.74
N PHE A 345 4.70 -14.91 33.83
CA PHE A 345 5.34 -15.76 34.85
C PHE A 345 5.89 -17.09 34.30
N ALA A 346 5.30 -17.63 33.23
CA ALA A 346 5.77 -18.85 32.58
C ALA A 346 7.19 -18.71 32.00
N THR A 347 7.57 -17.50 31.56
CA THR A 347 8.93 -17.22 31.10
C THR A 347 9.95 -17.20 32.23
N TRP A 348 9.52 -16.96 33.48
CA TRP A 348 10.41 -16.99 34.65
C TRP A 348 10.81 -18.42 35.04
N MET A 349 9.97 -19.41 34.74
CA MET A 349 10.27 -20.81 35.00
C MET A 349 11.37 -21.35 34.08
N ALA A 350 11.47 -20.84 32.85
CA ALA A 350 12.47 -21.24 31.87
C ALA A 350 12.97 -20.04 31.02
N PRO A 351 13.74 -19.12 31.61
CA PRO A 351 14.06 -17.82 31.01
C PRO A 351 15.01 -17.90 29.80
N ARG A 352 15.72 -19.02 29.63
CA ARG A 352 16.64 -19.25 28.51
C ARG A 352 16.04 -20.10 27.39
N ASN A 353 14.80 -20.58 27.55
CA ASN A 353 14.18 -21.43 26.55
C ASN A 353 13.47 -20.56 25.50
N PRO A 354 13.94 -20.56 24.23
CA PRO A 354 13.36 -19.72 23.18
C PRO A 354 11.90 -20.08 22.89
N VAL A 355 11.51 -21.36 22.97
CA VAL A 355 10.14 -21.81 22.71
C VAL A 355 9.19 -21.31 23.79
N VAL A 356 9.61 -21.34 25.06
CA VAL A 356 8.80 -20.81 26.18
C VAL A 356 8.60 -19.30 26.02
N ASN A 357 9.63 -18.58 25.58
CA ASN A 357 9.53 -17.14 25.33
C ASN A 357 8.67 -16.82 24.09
N GLN A 358 8.73 -17.63 23.04
CA GLN A 358 7.89 -17.47 21.84
C GLN A 358 6.41 -17.73 22.14
N LEU A 359 6.08 -18.69 23.01
CA LEU A 359 4.70 -19.02 23.34
C LEU A 359 4.12 -18.13 24.45
N PHE A 360 4.86 -17.90 25.53
CA PHE A 360 4.35 -17.21 26.73
C PHE A 360 4.96 -15.82 26.98
N GLY A 361 5.89 -15.36 26.15
CA GLY A 361 6.44 -14.02 26.24
C GLY A 361 5.41 -12.97 25.84
N GLY A 362 5.33 -11.87 26.62
CA GLY A 362 4.34 -10.81 26.40
C GLY A 362 4.75 -9.74 25.39
N SER A 363 6.04 -9.63 25.03
CA SER A 363 6.54 -8.63 24.07
C SER A 363 7.25 -9.22 22.85
N THR A 364 7.71 -10.47 22.93
CA THR A 364 8.45 -11.16 21.86
C THR A 364 7.80 -12.48 21.45
N GLY A 365 6.59 -12.75 21.93
CA GLY A 365 5.88 -14.01 21.79
C GLY A 365 4.38 -13.82 21.71
N LEU A 366 3.65 -14.93 21.60
CA LEU A 366 2.20 -14.96 21.43
C LEU A 366 1.39 -14.65 22.69
N SER A 367 2.04 -14.62 23.87
CA SER A 367 1.38 -14.40 25.16
C SER A 367 0.15 -15.31 25.38
N LEU A 368 0.33 -16.64 25.24
CA LEU A 368 -0.78 -17.62 25.37
C LEU A 368 -1.56 -17.54 26.70
N LEU A 369 -0.94 -16.99 27.75
CA LEU A 369 -1.59 -16.65 29.00
C LEU A 369 -1.49 -15.13 29.20
N PRO A 370 -2.38 -14.33 28.59
CA PRO A 370 -2.30 -12.87 28.64
C PRO A 370 -2.79 -12.36 29.99
N LEU A 371 -1.94 -12.46 31.01
CA LEU A 371 -2.19 -11.92 32.34
C LEU A 371 -1.56 -10.52 32.46
N THR A 372 -2.39 -9.54 32.76
CA THR A 372 -1.97 -8.16 33.05
C THR A 372 -2.81 -7.60 34.19
N PHE A 373 -2.17 -6.83 35.07
CA PHE A 373 -2.85 -6.07 36.11
C PHE A 373 -2.86 -4.57 35.79
N ASP A 374 -2.56 -4.20 34.54
CA ASP A 374 -2.51 -2.83 34.08
C ASP A 374 -3.64 -2.58 33.08
N TRP A 375 -4.60 -1.74 33.45
CA TRP A 375 -5.72 -1.42 32.57
C TRP A 375 -5.29 -0.79 31.25
N THR A 376 -4.16 -0.08 31.20
CA THR A 376 -3.67 0.50 29.94
C THR A 376 -3.31 -0.56 28.91
N GLN A 377 -2.85 -1.74 29.35
CA GLN A 377 -2.59 -2.87 28.47
C GLN A 377 -3.88 -3.53 27.98
N ILE A 378 -4.91 -3.56 28.82
CA ILE A 378 -6.23 -4.11 28.49
C ILE A 378 -6.95 -3.21 27.49
N SER A 379 -6.99 -1.90 27.76
CA SER A 379 -7.82 -0.96 26.99
C SER A 379 -7.06 -0.19 25.90
N GLY A 380 -5.74 -0.33 25.79
CA GLY A 380 -4.89 0.54 24.96
C GLY A 380 -5.12 0.43 23.46
N PHE A 381 -5.51 -0.75 22.96
CA PHE A 381 -5.68 -0.98 21.52
C PHE A 381 -7.15 -1.15 21.09
N VAL A 382 -7.91 -2.02 21.77
CA VAL A 382 -9.31 -2.34 21.41
C VAL A 382 -10.32 -1.44 22.15
N GLY A 383 -9.85 -0.59 23.07
CA GLY A 383 -10.72 0.20 23.94
C GLY A 383 -11.23 -0.59 25.15
N SER A 384 -12.22 -0.03 25.85
CA SER A 384 -12.77 -0.67 27.06
C SER A 384 -13.60 -1.91 26.69
N PRO A 385 -13.26 -3.11 27.20
CA PRO A 385 -14.03 -4.33 26.94
C PRO A 385 -15.37 -4.35 27.66
N LEU A 386 -15.66 -3.36 28.52
CA LEU A 386 -16.91 -3.25 29.25
C LEU A 386 -18.06 -2.67 28.40
N ILE A 387 -17.74 -2.17 27.20
CA ILE A 387 -18.71 -1.51 26.31
C ILE A 387 -19.35 -2.51 25.33
N PRO A 388 -18.59 -3.38 24.64
CA PRO A 388 -19.16 -4.31 23.69
C PRO A 388 -19.91 -5.47 24.37
N PRO A 389 -20.93 -6.06 23.73
CA PRO A 389 -21.62 -7.23 24.25
C PRO A 389 -20.68 -8.45 24.28
N TRP A 390 -20.99 -9.41 25.15
CA TRP A 390 -20.16 -10.60 25.36
C TRP A 390 -19.93 -11.40 24.07
N GLU A 391 -20.92 -11.46 23.19
CA GLU A 391 -20.86 -12.22 21.94
C GLU A 391 -19.81 -11.66 20.97
N ALA A 392 -19.71 -10.33 20.88
CA ALA A 392 -18.68 -9.67 20.09
C ALA A 392 -17.28 -9.95 20.64
N ILE A 393 -17.15 -9.97 21.97
CA ILE A 393 -15.90 -10.33 22.66
C ILE A 393 -15.56 -11.80 22.39
N ALA A 394 -16.53 -12.71 22.48
CA ALA A 394 -16.36 -14.13 22.23
C ALA A 394 -15.92 -14.39 20.80
N ASN A 395 -16.57 -13.77 19.81
CA ASN A 395 -16.23 -13.89 18.40
C ASN A 395 -14.79 -13.39 18.12
N THR A 396 -14.44 -12.24 18.68
CA THR A 396 -13.07 -11.70 18.58
C THR A 396 -12.06 -12.66 19.21
N MET A 397 -12.38 -13.23 20.38
CA MET A 397 -11.52 -14.18 21.08
C MET A 397 -11.34 -15.49 20.29
N VAL A 398 -12.39 -16.00 19.65
CA VAL A 398 -12.31 -17.15 18.73
C VAL A 398 -11.38 -16.81 17.56
N GLY A 399 -11.54 -15.62 16.96
CA GLY A 399 -10.66 -15.15 15.89
C GLY A 399 -9.18 -15.07 16.33
N VAL A 400 -8.92 -14.56 17.53
CA VAL A 400 -7.56 -14.50 18.11
C VAL A 400 -6.98 -15.89 18.34
N ILE A 401 -7.76 -16.80 18.93
CA ILE A 401 -7.31 -18.17 19.21
C ILE A 401 -7.04 -18.92 17.90
N PHE A 402 -7.90 -18.76 16.89
CA PHE A 402 -7.76 -19.47 15.62
C PHE A 402 -6.64 -18.88 14.75
N PHE A 403 -6.69 -17.59 14.43
CA PHE A 403 -5.75 -16.98 13.49
C PHE A 403 -4.39 -16.65 14.13
N PHE A 404 -4.39 -15.99 15.28
CA PHE A 404 -3.14 -15.50 15.88
C PHE A 404 -2.44 -16.55 16.73
N ILE A 405 -3.18 -17.36 17.47
CA ILE A 405 -2.57 -18.41 18.30
C ILE A 405 -2.33 -19.67 17.48
N THR A 406 -3.38 -20.26 16.90
CA THR A 406 -3.29 -21.60 16.28
C THR A 406 -2.58 -21.54 14.93
N LEU A 407 -3.07 -20.74 13.99
CA LEU A 407 -2.54 -20.71 12.62
C LEU A 407 -1.11 -20.14 12.57
N CYS A 408 -0.83 -19.07 13.31
CA CYS A 408 0.53 -18.52 13.41
C CYS A 408 1.51 -19.56 14.00
N SER A 409 1.14 -20.25 15.08
CA SER A 409 1.98 -21.31 15.65
C SER A 409 2.24 -22.44 14.65
N ILE A 410 1.20 -22.88 13.93
CA ILE A 410 1.35 -23.91 12.90
C ILE A 410 2.34 -23.43 11.83
N PHE A 411 2.14 -22.27 11.23
CA PHE A 411 3.02 -21.77 10.16
C PHE A 411 4.46 -21.55 10.61
N HIS A 412 4.65 -21.00 11.81
CA HIS A 412 5.97 -20.76 12.36
C HIS A 412 6.75 -22.07 12.59
N TYR A 413 6.14 -23.06 13.22
CA TYR A 413 6.82 -24.32 13.52
C TYR A 413 6.88 -25.29 12.33
N THR A 414 5.97 -25.21 11.36
CA THR A 414 6.01 -26.01 10.12
C THR A 414 7.01 -25.46 9.08
N GLY A 415 7.54 -24.25 9.29
CA GLY A 415 8.56 -23.68 8.41
C GLY A 415 8.02 -23.16 7.07
N VAL A 416 6.71 -22.99 6.96
CA VAL A 416 6.07 -22.37 5.79
C VAL A 416 6.63 -20.94 5.64
N TRP A 417 7.03 -20.60 4.41
CA TRP A 417 7.61 -19.29 4.06
C TRP A 417 8.85 -18.87 4.85
N TYR A 418 9.71 -19.83 5.24
CA TYR A 418 10.94 -19.52 5.99
C TYR A 418 10.64 -18.86 7.36
N ALA A 419 9.43 -19.04 7.90
CA ALA A 419 9.00 -18.41 9.15
C ALA A 419 9.87 -18.76 10.37
N GLN A 420 10.58 -19.90 10.34
CA GLN A 420 11.55 -20.30 11.37
C GLN A 420 12.74 -19.33 11.51
N TYR A 421 13.07 -18.59 10.45
CA TYR A 421 14.14 -17.59 10.45
C TYR A 421 13.66 -16.21 10.93
N LEU A 422 12.34 -16.02 11.07
CA LEU A 422 11.71 -14.78 11.52
C LEU A 422 11.35 -14.89 13.00
N PRO A 423 11.39 -13.82 13.79
CA PRO A 423 10.82 -13.85 15.13
C PRO A 423 9.29 -14.03 15.08
N MET A 424 8.75 -14.72 16.08
CA MET A 424 7.30 -14.99 16.19
C MET A 424 6.46 -13.70 16.27
N SER A 425 6.99 -12.69 16.95
CA SER A 425 6.38 -11.37 17.06
C SER A 425 7.49 -10.34 17.20
N ASP A 426 7.65 -9.49 16.18
CA ASP A 426 8.54 -8.34 16.16
C ASP A 426 8.05 -7.33 15.12
N SER A 427 8.32 -6.05 15.34
CA SER A 427 8.01 -4.98 14.38
C SER A 427 9.13 -4.70 13.38
N GLY A 428 10.26 -5.41 13.50
CA GLY A 428 11.40 -5.26 12.61
C GLY A 428 11.15 -5.86 11.23
N THR A 429 11.79 -5.27 10.22
CA THR A 429 11.84 -5.86 8.87
C THR A 429 13.05 -6.78 8.76
N TYR A 430 12.81 -8.00 8.29
CA TYR A 430 13.81 -9.05 8.19
C TYR A 430 13.94 -9.51 6.74
N ASP A 431 15.15 -9.91 6.34
CA ASP A 431 15.31 -10.67 5.11
C ASP A 431 14.98 -12.16 5.33
N ASN A 432 15.00 -12.93 4.25
CA ASN A 432 14.76 -14.37 4.24
C ASN A 432 15.83 -15.20 5.01
N THR A 433 16.85 -14.56 5.58
CA THR A 433 17.87 -15.18 6.43
C THR A 433 17.76 -14.78 7.91
N GLY A 434 16.73 -13.99 8.26
CA GLY A 434 16.50 -13.54 9.63
C GLY A 434 17.41 -12.38 10.07
N GLN A 435 18.12 -11.74 9.14
CA GLN A 435 18.90 -10.53 9.43
C GLN A 435 17.97 -9.31 9.42
N ARG A 436 18.04 -8.51 10.50
CA ARG A 436 17.31 -7.23 10.58
C ARG A 436 17.85 -6.29 9.51
N ARG A 437 17.01 -5.89 8.57
CA ARG A 437 17.32 -4.75 7.72
C ARG A 437 16.95 -3.49 8.47
N HIS A 438 17.96 -2.73 8.90
CA HIS A 438 17.71 -1.33 9.22
C HIS A 438 17.30 -0.65 7.91
N ALA A 439 16.16 0.04 7.92
CA ALA A 439 15.88 1.05 6.91
C ALA A 439 16.87 2.22 7.10
N VAL A 440 18.14 2.01 6.71
CA VAL A 440 19.11 3.10 6.57
C VAL A 440 19.10 3.45 5.09
N ARG A 441 18.43 4.54 4.74
CA ARG A 441 18.77 5.25 3.51
C ARG A 441 19.99 6.10 3.79
N ALA A 442 20.92 6.07 2.85
CA ALA A 442 22.04 6.99 2.76
C ALA A 442 21.49 8.42 2.71
N ASP A 443 21.57 9.15 3.82
CA ASP A 443 21.92 10.57 3.80
C ASP A 443 22.37 11.08 5.18
N GLU A 444 23.50 11.78 5.11
CA GLU A 444 24.17 12.71 6.02
C GLU A 444 24.27 12.56 7.55
N LYS A 445 25.52 12.78 7.96
CA LYS A 445 26.01 13.09 9.30
C LYS A 445 25.45 14.42 9.81
N HIS A 446 25.36 14.48 11.14
CA HIS A 446 25.11 15.65 12.00
C HIS A 446 23.67 16.12 12.06
N HIS A 447 22.84 15.38 12.78
CA HIS A 447 22.14 15.94 13.95
C HIS A 447 21.92 14.80 14.95
N GLU A 448 22.23 15.05 16.22
CA GLU A 448 22.06 14.10 17.32
C GLU A 448 20.64 13.52 17.32
N SER A 449 20.50 12.23 17.01
CA SER A 449 19.27 11.49 17.23
C SER A 449 19.41 10.71 18.54
N VAL A 450 18.86 11.31 19.59
CA VAL A 450 18.50 10.61 20.83
C VAL A 450 17.39 9.61 20.49
N ILE A 451 17.69 8.32 20.54
CA ILE A 451 16.67 7.27 20.59
C ILE A 451 16.31 7.07 22.07
N VAL A 452 15.13 7.56 22.47
CA VAL A 452 14.51 7.15 23.74
C VAL A 452 13.80 5.82 23.50
N ALA A 453 14.51 4.72 23.75
CA ALA A 453 13.87 3.45 24.06
C ALA A 453 13.53 3.45 25.56
N ALA A 454 12.25 3.30 25.89
CA ALA A 454 11.79 3.13 27.26
C ALA A 454 12.26 1.77 27.81
N GLY A 455 13.37 1.78 28.54
CA GLY A 455 13.94 0.58 29.18
C GLY A 455 15.30 0.92 29.76
N GLY A 456 15.30 1.44 30.99
CA GLY A 456 16.53 1.82 31.68
C GLY A 456 17.34 0.60 32.10
N GLU A 457 18.60 0.54 31.64
CA GLU A 457 19.77 0.23 32.46
C GLU A 457 21.03 0.52 31.62
N LYS A 458 21.72 1.62 31.93
CA LYS A 458 23.05 1.90 31.38
C LYS A 458 24.07 1.05 32.16
N LYS A 459 24.54 -0.04 31.58
CA LYS A 459 25.77 -0.69 32.03
C LYS A 459 26.95 -0.11 31.24
N THR A 460 27.66 0.82 31.88
CA THR A 460 28.89 1.42 31.37
C THR A 460 30.04 0.42 31.58
N THR A 461 30.48 -0.25 30.53
CA THR A 461 31.75 -1.00 30.55
C THR A 461 32.86 -0.08 30.07
N THR A 462 33.65 0.41 31.02
CA THR A 462 34.89 1.16 30.78
C THR A 462 35.96 0.17 30.31
N THR A 463 36.33 0.20 29.03
CA THR A 463 37.55 -0.47 28.56
C THR A 463 38.69 0.54 28.55
N THR A 464 39.56 0.39 29.54
CA THR A 464 40.82 1.11 29.72
C THR A 464 41.72 0.94 28.48
N THR A 465 42.09 2.06 27.87
CA THR A 465 43.16 2.19 26.88
C THR A 465 44.51 1.90 27.54
N MET A 466 45.27 0.95 26.99
CA MET A 466 46.71 0.81 27.24
C MET A 466 47.50 1.31 26.01
N PRO A 467 48.71 1.84 26.21
CA PRO A 467 49.35 2.74 25.26
C PRO A 467 50.07 2.01 24.12
N ARG A 468 50.18 2.78 23.03
CA ARG A 468 50.89 2.58 21.77
C ARG A 468 52.34 2.13 21.98
N GLU A 469 52.69 0.96 21.45
CA GLU A 469 54.09 0.60 21.15
C GLU A 469 54.43 1.00 19.72
N THR A 470 55.51 1.77 19.62
CA THR A 470 56.24 2.15 18.42
C THR A 470 57.15 1.01 17.96
N GLU A 471 57.26 0.79 16.65
CA GLU A 471 58.37 0.22 15.85
C GLU A 471 57.76 -0.41 14.57
N ARG A 472 58.26 -0.33 13.33
CA ARG A 472 59.43 0.25 12.67
C ARG A 472 59.10 0.36 11.17
N ASP A 473 59.69 1.35 10.52
CA ASP A 473 59.77 1.48 9.06
C ASP A 473 60.39 0.25 8.38
N GLY A 474 59.93 -0.03 7.17
CA GLY A 474 60.43 -1.09 6.30
C GLY A 474 59.85 -1.02 4.89
N ASP A 475 60.22 0.06 4.19
CA ASP A 475 60.29 0.25 2.73
C ASP A 475 59.86 -0.91 1.80
N ARG A 476 58.87 -0.64 0.94
CA ARG A 476 58.90 -1.07 -0.47
C ARG A 476 57.99 -0.19 -1.32
N SER A 477 58.63 0.74 -2.03
CA SER A 477 58.05 1.44 -3.17
C SER A 477 57.81 0.49 -4.34
N GLU A 478 56.57 0.38 -4.82
CA GLU A 478 56.29 0.08 -6.23
C GLU A 478 55.35 1.15 -6.77
N LYS A 479 55.84 1.86 -7.78
CA LYS A 479 55.17 2.96 -8.48
C LYS A 479 53.94 2.42 -9.22
N SER A 480 52.75 2.62 -8.67
CA SER A 480 51.51 2.57 -9.45
C SER A 480 51.30 3.92 -10.14
N ALA A 481 50.87 3.88 -11.41
CA ALA A 481 50.53 5.04 -12.24
C ALA A 481 49.61 6.05 -11.51
N PRO A 482 49.63 7.35 -11.87
CA PRO A 482 48.81 8.36 -11.21
C PRO A 482 47.33 7.98 -11.32
N ASN A 483 46.68 7.94 -10.16
CA ASN A 483 45.25 7.71 -10.00
C ASN A 483 44.46 8.85 -10.67
N PRO A 484 43.48 8.60 -11.56
CA PRO A 484 42.67 9.66 -12.16
C PRO A 484 41.83 10.47 -11.15
N ALA A 485 41.81 10.06 -9.87
CA ALA A 485 41.13 10.72 -8.76
C ALA A 485 41.59 12.17 -8.42
N ALA A 486 42.42 12.80 -9.25
CA ALA A 486 42.90 14.19 -9.06
C ALA A 486 42.37 15.19 -10.11
N SER A 487 41.45 14.79 -11.00
CA SER A 487 40.97 15.64 -12.11
C SER A 487 39.76 16.53 -11.78
N GLY A 488 39.04 16.25 -10.70
CA GLY A 488 37.91 17.07 -10.24
C GLY A 488 38.37 18.38 -9.58
N ARG A 489 37.55 19.43 -9.66
CA ARG A 489 37.77 20.75 -9.05
C ARG A 489 37.98 20.66 -7.53
N PHE A 490 37.48 19.58 -6.89
CA PHE A 490 37.58 19.34 -5.44
C PHE A 490 38.52 18.18 -5.05
N GLY A 491 39.39 17.68 -5.93
CA GLY A 491 40.20 16.47 -5.72
C GLY A 491 41.08 16.45 -4.45
N SER A 492 41.40 17.60 -3.85
CA SER A 492 42.14 17.69 -2.58
C SER A 492 41.27 17.88 -1.32
N ALA A 493 39.97 18.13 -1.48
CA ALA A 493 39.04 18.40 -0.36
C ALA A 493 38.24 17.15 0.06
N LEU A 494 38.19 16.13 -0.79
CA LEU A 494 37.51 14.87 -0.53
C LEU A 494 38.43 13.89 0.21
N ASP A 495 37.86 13.14 1.16
CA ASP A 495 38.59 12.12 1.91
C ASP A 495 39.02 10.96 0.99
N LEU A 496 40.34 10.86 0.75
CA LEU A 496 40.94 9.85 -0.11
C LEU A 496 40.78 8.42 0.44
N ASP A 497 40.62 8.27 1.76
CA ASP A 497 40.53 6.96 2.42
C ASP A 497 39.08 6.43 2.51
N PHE A 498 38.08 7.22 2.11
CA PHE A 498 36.67 6.85 2.23
C PHE A 498 36.35 5.52 1.53
N THR A 499 36.73 5.38 0.26
CA THR A 499 36.50 4.16 -0.52
C THR A 499 37.18 2.94 0.09
N ALA A 500 38.42 3.11 0.58
CA ALA A 500 39.15 2.02 1.24
C ALA A 500 38.42 1.53 2.51
N ARG A 501 37.86 2.45 3.30
CA ARG A 501 37.06 2.11 4.49
C ARG A 501 35.77 1.37 4.15
N VAL A 502 35.07 1.77 3.07
CA VAL A 502 33.86 1.07 2.62
C VAL A 502 34.19 -0.34 2.14
N ILE A 503 35.29 -0.53 1.41
CA ILE A 503 35.76 -1.86 0.99
C ILE A 503 36.11 -2.73 2.20
N ALA A 504 36.81 -2.16 3.19
CA ALA A 504 37.22 -2.86 4.42
C ALA A 504 36.04 -3.28 5.31
N ALA A 505 34.84 -2.72 5.10
CA ALA A 505 33.62 -3.16 5.79
C ALA A 505 33.10 -4.53 5.31
N THR A 506 33.68 -5.10 4.25
CA THR A 506 33.36 -6.46 3.78
C THR A 506 33.75 -7.48 4.86
N GLY A 507 32.75 -8.19 5.41
CA GLY A 507 32.96 -9.12 6.53
C GLY A 507 33.81 -10.35 6.17
N ARG A 508 34.50 -10.92 7.17
CA ARG A 508 35.38 -12.09 7.01
C ARG A 508 34.68 -13.35 6.49
N ASN A 509 33.35 -13.44 6.64
CA ASN A 509 32.53 -14.57 6.21
C ASN A 509 31.80 -14.29 4.88
N ALA A 510 32.14 -13.22 4.15
CA ALA A 510 31.52 -12.94 2.87
C ALA A 510 31.79 -14.08 1.87
N ASN A 511 30.84 -14.31 0.96
CA ASN A 511 31.02 -15.27 -0.13
C ASN A 511 32.33 -14.93 -0.90
N PRO A 512 33.23 -15.89 -1.16
CA PRO A 512 34.53 -15.60 -1.76
C PRO A 512 34.45 -14.85 -3.09
N ARG A 513 33.44 -15.14 -3.92
CA ARG A 513 33.23 -14.47 -5.20
C ARG A 513 32.72 -13.05 -5.01
N LEU A 514 31.83 -12.81 -4.05
CA LEU A 514 31.36 -11.46 -3.73
C LEU A 514 32.47 -10.61 -3.09
N ALA A 515 33.35 -11.22 -2.29
CA ALA A 515 34.53 -10.56 -1.75
C ALA A 515 35.53 -10.12 -2.84
N GLU A 516 35.49 -10.73 -4.03
CA GLU A 516 36.24 -10.30 -5.21
C GLU A 516 35.50 -9.21 -6.01
N ILE A 517 34.19 -9.37 -6.22
CA ILE A 517 33.38 -8.47 -7.07
C ILE A 517 33.12 -7.12 -6.38
N MET A 518 32.70 -7.12 -5.12
CA MET A 518 32.25 -5.91 -4.42
C MET A 518 33.34 -4.82 -4.33
N PRO A 519 34.61 -5.14 -3.99
CA PRO A 519 35.67 -4.14 -4.00
C PRO A 519 35.95 -3.51 -5.36
N ALA A 520 35.74 -4.25 -6.47
CA ALA A 520 35.87 -3.68 -7.81
C ALA A 520 34.71 -2.73 -8.11
N LEU A 521 33.47 -3.16 -7.86
CA LEU A 521 32.28 -2.32 -8.06
C LEU A 521 32.34 -1.03 -7.25
N LEU A 522 32.66 -1.11 -5.96
CA LEU A 522 32.73 0.05 -5.06
C LEU A 522 33.79 1.06 -5.49
N ARG A 523 34.94 0.58 -6.01
CA ARG A 523 35.97 1.48 -6.58
C ARG A 523 35.42 2.23 -7.77
N HIS A 524 34.93 1.53 -8.79
CA HIS A 524 34.43 2.15 -10.01
C HIS A 524 33.24 3.09 -9.74
N LEU A 525 32.33 2.73 -8.83
CA LEU A 525 31.20 3.56 -8.46
C LEU A 525 31.61 4.85 -7.75
N HIS A 526 32.52 4.76 -6.78
CA HIS A 526 33.02 5.94 -6.06
C HIS A 526 33.91 6.81 -6.96
N ASP A 527 34.69 6.19 -7.84
CA ASP A 527 35.53 6.90 -8.79
C ASP A 527 34.67 7.64 -9.82
N PHE A 528 33.60 7.02 -10.35
CA PHE A 528 32.59 7.68 -11.18
C PHE A 528 31.97 8.89 -10.47
N ALA A 529 31.49 8.72 -9.24
CA ALA A 529 30.87 9.81 -8.47
C ALA A 529 31.84 10.97 -8.24
N ARG A 530 33.14 10.70 -8.02
CA ARG A 530 34.18 11.73 -7.88
C ARG A 530 34.55 12.37 -9.21
N GLU A 531 34.58 11.60 -10.30
CA GLU A 531 34.93 12.06 -11.64
C GLU A 531 33.92 13.09 -12.16
N VAL A 532 32.62 12.82 -11.98
CA VAL A 532 31.55 13.72 -12.44
C VAL A 532 31.11 14.73 -11.39
N GLU A 533 31.72 14.69 -10.20
CA GLU A 533 31.30 15.51 -9.04
C GLU A 533 29.79 15.38 -8.75
N LEU A 534 29.31 14.13 -8.73
CA LEU A 534 27.89 13.79 -8.71
C LEU A 534 27.15 14.50 -7.56
N THR A 535 26.12 15.27 -7.91
CA THR A 535 25.30 15.97 -6.91
C THR A 535 24.25 15.05 -6.29
N ALA A 536 23.70 15.45 -5.14
CA ALA A 536 22.62 14.72 -4.49
C ALA A 536 21.37 14.61 -5.39
N ASP A 537 21.03 15.67 -6.13
CA ASP A 537 19.88 15.69 -7.03
C ASP A 537 20.08 14.73 -8.22
N GLU A 538 21.26 14.73 -8.84
CA GLU A 538 21.61 13.80 -9.93
C GLU A 538 21.65 12.35 -9.45
N TRP A 539 22.23 12.10 -8.26
CA TRP A 539 22.18 10.79 -7.62
C TRP A 539 20.74 10.34 -7.37
N MET A 540 19.87 11.25 -6.90
CA MET A 540 18.45 10.93 -6.69
C MET A 540 17.68 10.67 -7.98
N ALA A 541 17.98 11.39 -9.06
CA ALA A 541 17.45 11.10 -10.38
C ALA A 541 17.86 9.69 -10.86
N GLY A 542 19.12 9.29 -10.65
CA GLY A 542 19.60 7.94 -10.97
C GLY A 542 18.89 6.85 -10.15
N ILE A 543 18.69 7.06 -8.85
CA ILE A 543 17.93 6.15 -8.00
C ILE A 543 16.46 6.05 -8.42
N GLN A 544 15.84 7.17 -8.80
CA GLN A 544 14.47 7.17 -9.30
C GLN A 544 14.35 6.36 -10.59
N LEU A 545 15.28 6.51 -11.53
CA LEU A 545 15.33 5.72 -12.76
C LEU A 545 15.39 4.22 -12.47
N LEU A 546 16.25 3.79 -11.53
CA LEU A 546 16.35 2.38 -11.13
C LEU A 546 15.07 1.86 -10.45
N ASN A 547 14.43 2.67 -9.60
CA ASN A 547 13.18 2.29 -8.94
C ASN A 547 12.02 2.15 -9.94
N GLU A 548 11.90 3.08 -10.89
CA GLU A 548 10.89 3.03 -11.95
C GLU A 548 11.10 1.80 -12.84
N ALA A 549 12.34 1.49 -13.21
CA ALA A 549 12.67 0.29 -13.99
C ALA A 549 12.30 -0.99 -13.22
N GLY A 550 12.54 -1.04 -11.91
CA GLY A 550 12.14 -2.15 -11.05
C GLY A 550 10.61 -2.32 -10.98
N GLN A 551 9.86 -1.22 -10.80
CA GLN A 551 8.40 -1.24 -10.70
C GLN A 551 7.70 -1.63 -12.02
N MET A 552 8.32 -1.31 -13.15
CA MET A 552 7.79 -1.64 -14.47
C MET A 552 8.10 -3.07 -14.90
N SER A 553 9.04 -3.73 -14.22
CA SER A 553 9.44 -5.10 -14.54
C SER A 553 8.42 -6.12 -14.02
N ASN A 554 8.01 -7.06 -14.87
CA ASN A 554 7.08 -8.15 -14.61
C ASN A 554 7.45 -9.39 -15.46
N ASP A 555 6.62 -10.45 -15.44
CA ASP A 555 6.90 -11.70 -16.15
C ASP A 555 6.98 -11.56 -17.68
N SER A 556 6.39 -10.51 -18.25
CA SER A 556 6.36 -10.25 -19.70
C SER A 556 7.33 -9.16 -20.16
N ARG A 557 7.79 -8.28 -19.25
CA ARG A 557 8.67 -7.14 -19.53
C ARG A 557 9.71 -6.98 -18.43
N ASN A 558 10.99 -6.98 -18.76
CA ASN A 558 12.06 -6.69 -17.81
C ASN A 558 12.77 -5.38 -18.17
N GLU A 559 12.28 -4.29 -17.59
CA GLU A 559 12.78 -2.94 -17.86
C GLU A 559 14.17 -2.70 -17.25
N THR A 560 14.49 -3.36 -16.13
CA THR A 560 15.83 -3.27 -15.52
C THR A 560 16.90 -3.91 -16.40
N GLN A 561 16.57 -5.04 -17.05
CA GLN A 561 17.44 -5.64 -18.07
C GLN A 561 17.58 -4.68 -19.25
N LEU A 562 16.48 -4.12 -19.77
CA LEU A 562 16.55 -3.18 -20.89
C LEU A 562 17.44 -1.95 -20.60
N VAL A 563 17.44 -1.41 -19.37
CA VAL A 563 18.39 -0.35 -18.95
C VAL A 563 19.85 -0.84 -19.06
N CYS A 564 20.14 -2.09 -18.68
CA CYS A 564 21.48 -2.66 -18.86
C CYS A 564 21.85 -2.82 -20.34
N ASP A 565 20.89 -3.22 -21.17
CA ASP A 565 21.09 -3.47 -22.60
C ASP A 565 21.42 -2.16 -23.33
N VAL A 566 20.64 -1.10 -23.09
CA VAL A 566 20.88 0.21 -23.72
C VAL A 566 22.17 0.87 -23.21
N LEU A 567 22.64 0.53 -22.01
CA LEU A 567 23.96 0.95 -21.51
C LEU A 567 25.12 0.09 -22.04
N GLY A 568 24.82 -1.00 -22.78
CA GLY A 568 25.80 -1.93 -23.32
C GLY A 568 26.40 -2.92 -22.31
N LEU A 569 25.85 -2.96 -21.09
CA LEU A 569 26.37 -3.82 -20.02
C LEU A 569 26.11 -5.30 -20.32
N GLU A 570 24.93 -5.65 -20.86
CA GLU A 570 24.61 -7.05 -21.20
C GLU A 570 25.57 -7.58 -22.29
N SER A 571 25.79 -6.80 -23.35
CA SER A 571 26.70 -7.14 -24.45
C SER A 571 28.15 -7.31 -23.97
N LEU A 572 28.62 -6.45 -23.06
CA LEU A 572 29.95 -6.61 -22.45
C LEU A 572 30.04 -7.86 -21.57
N VAL A 573 28.99 -8.17 -20.79
CA VAL A 573 28.93 -9.38 -19.96
C VAL A 573 28.91 -10.64 -20.83
N ASP A 574 28.17 -10.63 -21.95
CA ASP A 574 28.18 -11.70 -22.96
C ASP A 574 29.60 -11.91 -23.50
N GLU A 575 30.29 -10.85 -23.91
CA GLU A 575 31.65 -10.94 -24.44
C GLU A 575 32.64 -11.53 -23.42
N ILE A 576 32.63 -11.03 -22.18
CA ILE A 576 33.47 -11.57 -21.10
C ILE A 576 33.16 -13.05 -20.85
N THR A 577 31.87 -13.41 -20.83
CA THR A 577 31.42 -14.79 -20.59
C THR A 577 31.89 -15.71 -21.71
N SER A 578 31.75 -15.26 -22.96
CA SER A 578 32.20 -15.97 -24.15
C SER A 578 33.71 -16.21 -24.14
N ILE A 579 34.51 -15.19 -23.78
CA ILE A 579 35.97 -15.29 -23.67
C ILE A 579 36.38 -16.23 -22.54
N LYS A 580 35.77 -16.12 -21.35
CA LYS A 580 36.10 -16.97 -20.20
C LYS A 580 35.79 -18.45 -20.44
N GLN A 581 34.78 -18.71 -21.25
CA GLN A 581 34.37 -20.06 -21.64
C GLN A 581 35.09 -20.57 -22.91
N GLY A 582 35.82 -19.70 -23.62
CA GLY A 582 36.60 -20.05 -24.81
C GLY A 582 38.04 -20.48 -24.50
N PRO A 583 38.79 -21.01 -25.50
CA PRO A 583 40.21 -21.28 -25.34
C PRO A 583 40.98 -19.97 -25.07
N ARG A 584 41.88 -19.97 -24.08
CA ARG A 584 42.64 -18.76 -23.68
C ARG A 584 43.37 -18.14 -24.88
N PRO A 585 43.18 -16.83 -25.17
CA PRO A 585 43.96 -16.16 -26.20
C PRO A 585 45.44 -16.09 -25.80
N SER A 586 46.34 -16.35 -26.75
CA SER A 586 47.78 -16.21 -26.57
C SER A 586 48.20 -14.74 -26.65
N SER A 587 48.58 -14.19 -25.49
CA SER A 587 49.29 -12.91 -25.27
C SER A 587 48.46 -11.60 -25.28
N PRO A 588 48.80 -10.59 -24.44
CA PRO A 588 48.03 -9.35 -24.33
C PRO A 588 48.35 -8.37 -25.45
N LEU A 589 47.31 -7.82 -26.08
CA LEU A 589 47.38 -6.69 -27.00
C LEU A 589 47.97 -5.47 -26.27
N GLN A 590 49.09 -4.94 -26.76
CA GLN A 590 49.63 -3.65 -26.34
C GLN A 590 48.72 -2.53 -26.85
N THR A 591 48.19 -1.73 -25.93
CA THR A 591 47.44 -0.50 -26.22
C THR A 591 48.38 0.57 -26.76
N GLN A 592 48.12 1.07 -27.98
CA GLN A 592 48.69 2.34 -28.45
C GLN A 592 47.83 3.52 -27.96
N PRO A 593 48.43 4.69 -27.68
CA PRO A 593 47.72 5.86 -27.16
C PRO A 593 46.93 6.59 -28.27
N PRO A 594 45.86 7.32 -27.92
CA PRO A 594 44.99 7.99 -28.89
C PRO A 594 45.65 9.26 -29.43
N THR A 595 45.74 9.39 -30.75
CA THR A 595 46.05 10.67 -31.40
C THR A 595 44.79 11.52 -31.49
N SER A 596 44.89 12.73 -30.96
CA SER A 596 43.95 13.84 -31.14
C SER A 596 43.75 14.16 -32.62
N ASP A 597 42.50 14.25 -33.07
CA ASP A 597 42.00 15.40 -33.84
C ASP A 597 40.51 15.23 -34.18
N ALA A 598 39.69 16.00 -33.48
CA ALA A 598 38.33 16.32 -33.92
C ALA A 598 38.42 17.47 -34.96
N ARG A 599 38.05 17.19 -36.21
CA ARG A 599 37.42 18.14 -37.16
C ARG A 599 37.12 17.48 -38.53
N GLY A 600 35.84 17.47 -38.92
CA GLY A 600 35.43 17.73 -40.30
C GLY A 600 34.82 16.59 -41.13
N GLY A 601 33.49 16.64 -41.29
CA GLY A 601 32.76 16.32 -42.54
C GLY A 601 32.43 14.84 -42.85
N PRO A 602 31.26 14.56 -43.45
CA PRO A 602 30.85 13.19 -43.76
C PRO A 602 31.67 12.65 -44.93
N LYS A 603 32.52 11.64 -44.67
CA LYS A 603 33.21 10.88 -45.71
C LYS A 603 32.41 9.62 -46.04
N CYS A 604 31.77 9.65 -47.19
CA CYS A 604 31.29 8.47 -47.90
C CYS A 604 32.50 7.69 -48.46
N THR A 605 32.59 6.37 -48.27
CA THR A 605 33.33 5.35 -49.08
C THR A 605 33.41 3.99 -48.32
N PRO A 606 33.62 2.84 -49.00
CA PRO A 606 32.77 2.14 -49.96
C PRO A 606 32.33 0.74 -49.42
N LYS A 607 31.26 0.15 -50.01
CA LYS A 607 30.86 -1.25 -49.79
C LYS A 607 32.06 -2.20 -49.90
N LYS A 608 32.41 -2.91 -48.81
CA LYS A 608 33.38 -4.01 -48.82
C LYS A 608 32.69 -5.33 -49.18
N THR A 609 33.19 -5.96 -50.22
CA THR A 609 32.85 -7.33 -50.64
C THR A 609 33.30 -8.33 -49.57
N PRO A 610 32.51 -9.37 -49.21
CA PRO A 610 32.93 -10.37 -48.23
C PRO A 610 34.14 -11.15 -48.73
N THR A 611 35.18 -11.24 -47.91
CA THR A 611 36.36 -12.07 -48.17
C THR A 611 36.15 -13.47 -47.57
N ALA A 612 36.76 -14.50 -48.18
CA ALA A 612 36.59 -15.93 -47.89
C ALA A 612 36.86 -16.34 -46.41
N PRO A 613 36.24 -17.44 -45.91
CA PRO A 613 36.18 -17.73 -44.48
C PRO A 613 37.51 -18.20 -43.88
N ALA A 614 37.85 -17.61 -42.73
CA ALA A 614 38.92 -18.03 -41.82
C ALA A 614 38.55 -19.37 -41.11
N PRO A 615 39.52 -20.13 -40.57
CA PRO A 615 39.25 -21.44 -39.96
C PRO A 615 38.30 -21.35 -38.75
N ALA A 616 37.39 -22.32 -38.66
CA ALA A 616 36.17 -22.30 -37.84
C ALA A 616 36.40 -22.02 -36.34
N THR A 617 36.35 -20.75 -35.99
CA THR A 617 36.05 -20.27 -34.64
C THR A 617 34.60 -20.61 -34.30
N SER A 618 34.31 -20.96 -33.04
CA SER A 618 32.93 -21.19 -32.60
C SER A 618 32.07 -19.97 -32.91
N THR A 619 30.81 -20.17 -33.29
CA THR A 619 29.88 -19.06 -33.57
C THR A 619 29.83 -18.13 -32.36
N PRO A 620 29.98 -16.81 -32.54
CA PRO A 620 29.90 -15.87 -31.44
C PRO A 620 28.55 -15.93 -30.74
N SER A 621 28.56 -15.79 -29.41
CA SER A 621 27.34 -15.55 -28.65
C SER A 621 26.81 -14.13 -28.92
N ALA A 622 25.56 -13.88 -28.56
CA ALA A 622 24.98 -12.55 -28.49
C ALA A 622 23.96 -12.54 -27.33
N ILE A 623 23.51 -11.35 -26.96
CA ILE A 623 22.55 -11.18 -25.86
C ILE A 623 21.28 -12.01 -26.06
N LEU A 624 20.64 -12.42 -24.97
CA LEU A 624 19.39 -13.17 -25.03
C LEU A 624 18.21 -12.24 -25.41
N GLY A 625 18.21 -11.03 -24.87
CA GLY A 625 17.08 -10.12 -24.90
C GLY A 625 15.91 -10.58 -23.99
N PRO A 626 14.93 -9.71 -23.71
CA PRO A 626 13.89 -9.96 -22.72
C PRO A 626 12.73 -10.85 -23.23
N PHE A 627 12.74 -11.28 -24.49
CA PHE A 627 11.59 -11.89 -25.16
C PHE A 627 11.70 -13.42 -25.34
N TYR A 628 12.62 -14.09 -24.67
CA TYR A 628 12.68 -15.56 -24.69
C TYR A 628 11.56 -16.17 -23.83
N ARG A 629 10.80 -17.12 -24.39
CA ARG A 629 9.80 -17.92 -23.67
C ARG A 629 10.21 -19.39 -23.70
N THR A 630 10.18 -20.03 -22.53
CA THR A 630 10.37 -21.48 -22.42
C THR A 630 9.19 -22.24 -23.03
N ALA A 631 9.43 -23.48 -23.47
CA ALA A 631 8.42 -24.41 -23.99
C ALA A 631 7.86 -24.12 -25.40
N ALA A 632 8.64 -23.47 -26.26
CA ALA A 632 8.31 -23.35 -27.69
C ALA A 632 8.01 -24.74 -28.33
N PRO A 633 7.05 -24.81 -29.26
CA PRO A 633 6.61 -26.06 -29.86
C PRO A 633 7.76 -26.74 -30.61
N VAL A 634 7.88 -28.06 -30.46
CA VAL A 634 8.86 -28.84 -31.23
C VAL A 634 8.25 -29.14 -32.59
N LEU A 635 8.88 -28.63 -33.64
CA LEU A 635 8.42 -28.80 -35.02
C LEU A 635 9.28 -29.82 -35.78
N PRO A 636 8.71 -30.52 -36.79
CA PRO A 636 9.51 -31.37 -37.66
C PRO A 636 10.46 -30.54 -38.53
N ALA A 637 11.51 -31.19 -39.05
CA ALA A 637 12.44 -30.55 -39.98
C ALA A 637 11.68 -29.95 -41.18
N ASN A 638 12.12 -28.76 -41.61
CA ASN A 638 11.55 -28.00 -42.71
C ASN A 638 10.10 -27.50 -42.48
N ALA A 639 9.66 -27.41 -41.23
CA ALA A 639 8.36 -26.82 -40.87
C ALA A 639 8.39 -25.29 -40.87
N SER A 640 7.21 -24.68 -40.92
CA SER A 640 7.03 -23.24 -40.75
C SER A 640 6.75 -22.88 -39.29
N ILE A 641 7.40 -21.83 -38.80
CA ILE A 641 7.13 -21.21 -37.48
C ILE A 641 6.03 -20.14 -37.56
N ILE A 642 5.54 -19.85 -38.76
CA ILE A 642 4.43 -18.93 -39.02
C ILE A 642 3.13 -19.72 -38.86
N HIS A 643 2.16 -19.15 -38.14
CA HIS A 643 0.87 -19.78 -37.95
C HIS A 643 0.16 -19.99 -39.29
N PRO A 644 -0.44 -21.16 -39.58
CA PRO A 644 -0.98 -21.48 -40.90
C PRO A 644 -2.01 -20.47 -41.45
N SER A 645 -2.80 -19.84 -40.56
CA SER A 645 -3.80 -18.82 -40.97
C SER A 645 -3.18 -17.52 -41.49
N LEU A 646 -1.90 -17.27 -41.22
CA LEU A 646 -1.19 -16.04 -41.59
C LEU A 646 -0.31 -16.23 -42.83
N LEU A 647 -0.11 -17.46 -43.30
CA LEU A 647 0.72 -17.74 -44.48
C LEU A 647 0.17 -17.10 -45.76
N THR A 648 -1.15 -16.93 -45.86
CA THR A 648 -1.81 -16.28 -47.00
C THR A 648 -1.88 -14.76 -46.88
N ASP A 649 -1.53 -14.19 -45.73
CA ASP A 649 -1.51 -12.74 -45.54
C ASP A 649 -0.36 -12.12 -46.35
N PRO A 650 -0.62 -11.11 -47.20
CA PRO A 650 0.41 -10.45 -48.02
C PRO A 650 1.62 -9.93 -47.21
N CYS A 651 1.41 -9.47 -45.97
CA CYS A 651 2.47 -8.96 -45.11
C CYS A 651 3.44 -10.06 -44.67
N TYR A 652 2.93 -11.28 -44.45
CA TYR A 652 3.73 -12.44 -44.08
C TYR A 652 4.33 -13.11 -45.31
N ALA A 653 3.53 -13.34 -46.35
CA ALA A 653 3.97 -13.97 -47.60
C ALA A 653 5.13 -13.20 -48.26
N SER A 654 5.08 -11.85 -48.24
CA SER A 654 6.14 -11.01 -48.82
C SER A 654 7.47 -11.05 -48.06
N ARG A 655 7.48 -11.59 -46.83
CA ARG A 655 8.66 -11.74 -45.95
C ARG A 655 9.02 -13.21 -45.71
N LEU A 656 8.26 -14.16 -46.26
CA LEU A 656 8.48 -15.58 -46.07
C LEU A 656 9.91 -15.95 -46.48
N THR A 657 10.62 -16.56 -45.55
CA THR A 657 12.04 -16.89 -45.67
C THR A 657 12.27 -18.35 -45.37
N HIS A 658 12.99 -19.04 -46.25
CA HIS A 658 13.52 -20.36 -45.99
C HIS A 658 14.92 -20.25 -45.38
N LEU A 659 15.06 -20.67 -44.12
CA LEU A 659 16.32 -20.66 -43.39
C LEU A 659 16.86 -22.09 -43.31
N THR A 660 18.06 -22.29 -43.81
CA THR A 660 18.76 -23.57 -43.81
C THR A 660 20.16 -23.44 -43.20
N GLY A 661 20.74 -24.57 -42.78
CA GLY A 661 22.10 -24.60 -42.25
C GLY A 661 22.45 -25.90 -41.55
N ARG A 662 23.59 -25.91 -40.87
CA ARG A 662 24.08 -27.05 -40.09
C ARG A 662 24.54 -26.62 -38.71
N VAL A 663 24.50 -27.56 -37.76
CA VAL A 663 25.17 -27.44 -36.46
C VAL A 663 26.40 -28.32 -36.47
N LEU A 664 27.56 -27.70 -36.29
CA LEU A 664 28.88 -28.30 -36.41
C LEU A 664 29.66 -28.14 -35.11
N THR A 665 30.71 -28.94 -34.97
CA THR A 665 31.79 -28.74 -33.99
C THR A 665 32.88 -27.82 -34.59
N PRO A 666 33.83 -27.29 -33.78
CA PRO A 666 34.96 -26.50 -34.30
C PRO A 666 35.85 -27.31 -35.27
N ALA A 667 35.81 -28.64 -35.18
CA ALA A 667 36.49 -29.55 -36.11
C ALA A 667 35.71 -29.79 -37.41
N GLY A 668 34.55 -29.17 -37.60
CA GLY A 668 33.68 -29.34 -38.77
C GLY A 668 32.85 -30.63 -38.77
N THR A 669 32.87 -31.41 -37.69
CA THR A 669 32.01 -32.60 -37.54
C THR A 669 30.55 -32.19 -37.31
N PRO A 670 29.57 -32.73 -38.04
CA PRO A 670 28.16 -32.44 -37.81
C PRO A 670 27.63 -32.96 -36.47
N LEU A 671 26.71 -32.21 -35.86
CA LEU A 671 26.07 -32.55 -34.60
C LEU A 671 24.61 -32.93 -34.84
N ALA A 672 24.34 -34.24 -34.80
CA ALA A 672 23.00 -34.80 -34.85
C ALA A 672 22.24 -34.57 -33.53
N ASN A 673 20.91 -34.39 -33.61
CA ASN A 673 20.03 -34.15 -32.47
C ASN A 673 20.41 -32.92 -31.62
N ALA A 674 21.11 -31.94 -32.20
CA ALA A 674 21.20 -30.61 -31.60
C ALA A 674 19.82 -29.94 -31.71
N THR A 675 19.41 -29.22 -30.67
CA THR A 675 18.13 -28.50 -30.64
C THR A 675 18.37 -27.03 -30.89
N LEU A 676 17.67 -26.46 -31.87
CA LEU A 676 17.61 -25.03 -32.14
C LEU A 676 16.28 -24.47 -31.63
N ASP A 677 16.33 -23.65 -30.59
CA ASP A 677 15.22 -22.78 -30.20
C ASP A 677 15.32 -21.49 -31.01
N VAL A 678 14.28 -21.14 -31.76
CA VAL A 678 14.24 -19.97 -32.65
C VAL A 678 13.08 -19.06 -32.29
N TRP A 679 13.30 -17.74 -32.28
CA TRP A 679 12.24 -16.74 -32.15
C TRP A 679 12.61 -15.40 -32.80
N HIS A 680 11.62 -14.67 -33.31
CA HIS A 680 11.80 -13.31 -33.86
C HIS A 680 10.50 -12.50 -33.83
N ALA A 681 10.59 -11.19 -34.08
CA ALA A 681 9.44 -10.28 -34.13
C ALA A 681 8.57 -10.51 -35.38
N ALA A 682 7.27 -10.20 -35.26
CA ALA A 682 6.33 -10.20 -36.38
C ALA A 682 6.50 -8.95 -37.28
N PRO A 683 5.78 -8.84 -38.42
CA PRO A 683 5.91 -7.69 -39.33
C PRO A 683 5.61 -6.31 -38.72
N ASN A 684 4.90 -6.27 -37.60
CA ASN A 684 4.64 -5.05 -36.82
C ASN A 684 5.77 -4.68 -35.83
N GLY A 685 6.86 -5.47 -35.81
CA GLY A 685 8.00 -5.25 -34.91
C GLY A 685 7.79 -5.73 -33.47
N GLN A 686 6.70 -6.46 -33.20
CA GLN A 686 6.39 -6.96 -31.85
C GLN A 686 6.56 -8.48 -31.78
N TYR A 687 7.07 -8.97 -30.65
CA TYR A 687 7.00 -10.39 -30.31
C TYR A 687 5.59 -10.72 -29.82
N GLU A 688 5.18 -11.97 -29.97
CA GLU A 688 3.84 -12.44 -29.57
C GLU A 688 3.44 -12.05 -28.13
N GLN A 689 4.37 -12.08 -27.17
CA GLN A 689 4.08 -11.68 -25.77
C GLN A 689 3.78 -10.19 -25.59
N GLN A 690 4.07 -9.36 -26.59
CA GLN A 690 3.77 -7.92 -26.61
C GLN A 690 2.47 -7.62 -27.36
N ASP A 691 2.01 -8.54 -28.20
CA ASP A 691 0.88 -8.36 -29.12
C ASP A 691 -0.18 -9.44 -28.89
N PRO A 692 -1.23 -9.15 -28.11
CA PRO A 692 -2.31 -10.10 -27.82
C PRO A 692 -3.08 -10.58 -29.07
N ALA A 693 -2.92 -9.93 -30.22
CA ALA A 693 -3.55 -10.36 -31.47
C ALA A 693 -2.78 -11.49 -32.16
N GLN A 694 -1.52 -11.74 -31.77
CA GLN A 694 -0.74 -12.84 -32.31
C GLN A 694 -1.20 -14.18 -31.70
N PRO A 695 -1.24 -15.27 -32.49
CA PRO A 695 -1.51 -16.60 -31.95
C PRO A 695 -0.48 -17.02 -30.89
N GLU A 696 -0.90 -17.80 -29.89
CA GLU A 696 0.01 -18.31 -28.85
C GLU A 696 1.24 -18.99 -29.47
N MET A 697 2.43 -18.61 -29.01
CA MET A 697 3.73 -19.12 -29.50
C MET A 697 4.02 -18.87 -30.99
N HIS A 698 3.38 -17.87 -31.60
CA HIS A 698 3.67 -17.47 -32.97
C HIS A 698 5.14 -17.04 -33.16
N LEU A 699 5.74 -17.46 -34.29
CA LEU A 699 7.14 -17.19 -34.65
C LEU A 699 8.16 -17.72 -33.63
N ARG A 700 7.81 -18.81 -32.93
CA ARG A 700 8.67 -19.51 -31.98
C ARG A 700 8.63 -21.01 -32.26
N ALA A 701 9.78 -21.67 -32.26
CA ALA A 701 9.84 -23.13 -32.39
C ALA A 701 11.12 -23.72 -31.82
N ARG A 702 11.09 -25.04 -31.63
CA ARG A 702 12.28 -25.86 -31.40
C ARG A 702 12.42 -26.90 -32.48
N LEU A 703 13.59 -27.00 -33.08
CA LEU A 703 13.84 -27.90 -34.21
C LEU A 703 15.08 -28.73 -33.92
N PRO A 704 15.01 -30.08 -34.03
CA PRO A 704 16.19 -30.93 -33.94
C PRO A 704 16.96 -30.93 -35.28
N THR A 705 18.28 -31.08 -35.22
CA THR A 705 19.09 -31.37 -36.40
C THR A 705 18.99 -32.84 -36.81
N ASP A 706 19.12 -33.09 -38.12
CA ASP A 706 19.20 -34.42 -38.70
C ASP A 706 20.56 -35.13 -38.43
N PRO A 707 20.76 -36.39 -38.85
CA PRO A 707 22.03 -37.11 -38.67
C PRO A 707 23.26 -36.44 -39.29
N ASP A 708 23.06 -35.60 -40.31
CA ASP A 708 24.12 -34.81 -40.97
C ASP A 708 24.25 -33.40 -40.36
N GLY A 709 23.63 -33.19 -39.20
CA GLY A 709 23.63 -31.93 -38.46
C GLY A 709 22.82 -30.81 -39.13
N ARG A 710 22.02 -31.10 -40.15
CA ARG A 710 21.28 -30.09 -40.91
C ARG A 710 19.99 -29.70 -40.20
N PHE A 711 19.61 -28.44 -40.34
CA PHE A 711 18.30 -27.93 -39.99
C PHE A 711 17.73 -27.12 -41.15
N ALA A 712 16.41 -27.05 -41.21
CA ALA A 712 15.69 -26.21 -42.14
C ALA A 712 14.37 -25.78 -41.50
N LEU A 713 13.96 -24.53 -41.70
CA LEU A 713 12.66 -24.02 -41.31
C LEU A 713 12.19 -22.88 -42.20
N TYR A 714 10.89 -22.61 -42.19
CA TYR A 714 10.32 -21.39 -42.76
C TYR A 714 10.02 -20.39 -41.66
N CYS A 715 10.55 -19.18 -41.80
CA CYS A 715 10.39 -18.04 -40.89
C CYS A 715 10.12 -16.77 -41.68
N LEU A 716 10.20 -15.60 -41.04
CA LEU A 716 10.15 -14.32 -41.74
C LEU A 716 11.55 -13.72 -41.87
N ARG A 717 11.74 -12.86 -42.87
CA ARG A 717 12.75 -11.81 -42.87
C ARG A 717 12.22 -10.69 -41.97
N PRO A 718 12.67 -10.62 -40.71
CA PRO A 718 12.06 -9.73 -39.73
C PRO A 718 12.30 -8.26 -40.11
N PRO A 719 11.44 -7.32 -39.69
CA PRO A 719 11.75 -5.90 -39.76
C PRO A 719 12.69 -5.47 -38.62
N PRO A 720 13.42 -4.34 -38.77
CA PRO A 720 13.96 -3.64 -37.60
C PRO A 720 12.81 -3.16 -36.73
N TYR A 721 13.03 -3.09 -35.42
CA TYR A 721 12.00 -2.69 -34.46
C TYR A 721 12.60 -1.84 -33.34
N PRO A 722 11.82 -0.90 -32.77
CA PRO A 722 12.23 -0.16 -31.59
C PRO A 722 12.12 -1.03 -30.33
N VAL A 723 13.10 -0.96 -29.44
CA VAL A 723 12.90 -1.40 -28.05
C VAL A 723 11.78 -0.57 -27.39
N PRO A 724 11.06 -1.09 -26.39
CA PRO A 724 10.08 -0.31 -25.65
C PRO A 724 10.67 1.02 -25.15
N ASP A 725 10.07 2.14 -25.58
CA ASP A 725 10.56 3.50 -25.31
C ASP A 725 9.65 4.32 -24.38
N ASP A 726 8.55 3.71 -23.92
CA ASP A 726 7.59 4.25 -22.96
C ASP A 726 8.09 4.20 -21.50
N GLY A 727 9.27 3.63 -21.27
CA GLY A 727 9.86 3.40 -19.95
C GLY A 727 11.14 4.20 -19.65
N PRO A 728 11.76 3.98 -18.48
CA PRO A 728 13.02 4.62 -18.10
C PRO A 728 14.17 4.35 -19.08
N ALA A 729 14.22 3.19 -19.74
CA ALA A 729 15.23 2.92 -20.76
C ALA A 729 15.05 3.83 -21.99
N GLY A 730 13.80 3.99 -22.46
CA GLY A 730 13.45 4.93 -23.53
C GLY A 730 13.77 6.38 -23.20
N ARG A 731 13.43 6.81 -21.98
CA ARG A 731 13.80 8.14 -21.48
C ARG A 731 15.32 8.34 -21.41
N LEU A 732 16.07 7.33 -20.98
CA LEU A 732 17.53 7.38 -20.96
C LEU A 732 18.12 7.51 -22.37
N LEU A 733 17.58 6.75 -23.33
CA LEU A 733 17.96 6.89 -24.74
C LEU A 733 17.70 8.30 -25.26
N GLY A 734 16.52 8.87 -24.96
CA GLY A 734 16.19 10.24 -25.33
C GLY A 734 17.13 11.29 -24.71
N LEU A 735 17.51 11.11 -23.44
CA LEU A 735 18.48 11.99 -22.77
C LEU A 735 19.89 11.89 -23.36
N LEU A 736 20.25 10.73 -23.92
CA LEU A 736 21.53 10.47 -24.59
C LEU A 736 21.51 10.82 -26.09
N ASP A 737 20.39 11.32 -26.62
CA ASP A 737 20.19 11.58 -28.05
C ASP A 737 20.40 10.33 -28.92
N ARG A 738 19.86 9.18 -28.47
CA ARG A 738 19.95 7.88 -29.14
C ARG A 738 18.59 7.38 -29.60
N HIS A 739 18.56 6.70 -30.74
CA HIS A 739 17.34 6.05 -31.22
C HIS A 739 17.05 4.74 -30.48
N PRO A 740 15.81 4.21 -30.49
CA PRO A 740 15.46 2.93 -29.87
C PRO A 740 15.58 1.70 -30.79
N PHE A 741 15.95 1.87 -32.07
CA PHE A 741 15.91 0.79 -33.05
C PHE A 741 16.98 -0.28 -32.86
N ARG A 742 16.55 -1.53 -33.01
CA ARG A 742 17.41 -2.70 -33.22
C ARG A 742 17.32 -3.12 -34.69
N PRO A 743 18.43 -3.54 -35.32
CA PRO A 743 18.42 -4.07 -36.68
C PRO A 743 17.58 -5.34 -36.76
N ALA A 744 17.04 -5.67 -37.93
CA ALA A 744 16.33 -6.92 -38.17
C ALA A 744 17.17 -8.14 -37.77
N HIS A 745 16.64 -8.97 -36.87
CA HIS A 745 17.34 -10.17 -36.38
C HIS A 745 16.43 -11.34 -36.01
N ILE A 746 17.02 -12.53 -36.02
CA ILE A 746 16.41 -13.80 -35.57
C ILE A 746 17.25 -14.35 -34.43
N HIS A 747 16.62 -14.70 -33.30
CA HIS A 747 17.31 -15.26 -32.15
C HIS A 747 17.43 -16.78 -32.23
N PHE A 748 18.52 -17.30 -31.65
CA PHE A 748 18.76 -18.72 -31.50
C PHE A 748 19.28 -19.08 -30.11
N ILE A 749 18.78 -20.17 -29.54
CA ILE A 749 19.52 -20.96 -28.55
C ILE A 749 19.80 -22.32 -29.19
N VAL A 750 21.07 -22.63 -29.38
CA VAL A 750 21.51 -23.91 -29.94
C VAL A 750 22.14 -24.74 -28.84
N SER A 751 21.56 -25.92 -28.57
CA SER A 751 21.99 -26.81 -27.50
C SER A 751 22.21 -28.23 -28.00
N CYS A 752 23.23 -28.91 -27.47
CA CYS A 752 23.52 -30.31 -27.76
C CYS A 752 24.16 -30.95 -26.54
N SER A 753 23.82 -32.20 -26.24
CA SER A 753 24.36 -32.91 -25.07
C SER A 753 25.89 -32.97 -25.11
N GLY A 754 26.55 -32.60 -24.02
CA GLY A 754 28.02 -32.56 -23.93
C GLY A 754 28.68 -31.37 -24.64
N ARG A 755 27.90 -30.40 -25.13
CA ARG A 755 28.39 -29.16 -25.75
C ARG A 755 27.93 -27.94 -24.96
N ARG A 756 28.64 -26.83 -25.14
CA ARG A 756 28.22 -25.55 -24.57
C ARG A 756 26.98 -25.05 -25.31
N THR A 757 25.94 -24.68 -24.56
CA THR A 757 24.76 -24.00 -25.12
C THR A 757 25.17 -22.64 -25.67
N LEU A 758 24.77 -22.36 -26.91
CA LEU A 758 25.03 -21.09 -27.60
C LEU A 758 23.75 -20.27 -27.63
N THR A 759 23.75 -19.10 -27.01
CA THR A 759 22.74 -18.05 -27.23
C THR A 759 23.31 -17.06 -28.22
N THR A 760 22.62 -16.83 -29.34
CA THR A 760 23.09 -15.93 -30.41
C THR A 760 21.94 -15.36 -31.23
N GLN A 761 22.26 -14.52 -32.21
CA GLN A 761 21.32 -13.86 -33.10
C GLN A 761 21.88 -13.85 -34.52
N LEU A 762 21.00 -13.79 -35.51
CA LEU A 762 21.32 -13.63 -36.93
C LEU A 762 20.78 -12.28 -37.42
N PHE A 763 21.62 -11.42 -37.97
CA PHE A 763 21.25 -10.07 -38.42
C PHE A 763 21.13 -9.98 -39.94
N ASP A 764 20.23 -9.14 -40.44
CA ASP A 764 20.09 -8.89 -41.88
C ASP A 764 21.17 -7.92 -42.39
N ALA A 765 21.97 -8.36 -43.37
CA ALA A 765 23.04 -7.57 -44.00
C ALA A 765 22.59 -6.27 -44.69
N GLU A 766 21.30 -6.12 -44.97
CA GLU A 766 20.75 -4.92 -45.61
C GLU A 766 20.08 -3.95 -44.62
N ASP A 767 20.09 -4.25 -43.32
CA ASP A 767 19.44 -3.40 -42.32
C ASP A 767 20.20 -2.08 -42.10
N PRO A 768 19.53 -0.92 -42.04
CA PRO A 768 20.18 0.36 -41.80
C PRO A 768 20.81 0.49 -40.41
N HIS A 769 20.37 -0.30 -39.43
CA HIS A 769 20.79 -0.18 -38.03
C HIS A 769 21.91 -1.14 -37.59
N LEU A 770 22.69 -1.66 -38.54
CA LEU A 770 23.79 -2.59 -38.24
C LEU A 770 24.94 -1.92 -37.48
N GLU A 771 25.22 -0.65 -37.76
CA GLU A 771 26.34 0.08 -37.14
C GLU A 771 25.94 0.84 -35.87
N ASP A 772 24.63 1.00 -35.62
CA ASP A 772 24.09 1.81 -34.52
C ASP A 772 23.03 1.09 -33.66
N ASP A 773 23.06 -0.25 -33.62
CA ASP A 773 22.17 -1.06 -32.76
C ASP A 773 22.13 -0.52 -31.32
N THR A 774 20.92 -0.22 -30.85
CA THR A 774 20.66 0.42 -29.56
C THR A 774 21.20 -0.39 -28.37
N VAL A 775 21.35 -1.71 -28.53
CA VAL A 775 21.84 -2.62 -27.47
C VAL A 775 23.20 -3.23 -27.78
N PHE A 776 23.86 -2.80 -28.85
CA PHE A 776 25.23 -3.20 -29.19
C PHE A 776 25.42 -4.73 -29.35
N ALA A 777 24.44 -5.44 -29.92
CA ALA A 777 24.47 -6.90 -30.07
C ALA A 777 25.09 -7.38 -31.39
N VAL A 778 25.23 -6.50 -32.39
CA VAL A 778 25.71 -6.86 -33.74
C VAL A 778 27.19 -7.25 -33.70
N LYS A 779 27.52 -8.40 -34.28
CA LYS A 779 28.89 -8.89 -34.52
C LYS A 779 29.02 -9.26 -36.00
N GLU A 780 30.17 -8.99 -36.61
CA GLU A 780 30.38 -9.19 -38.06
C GLU A 780 30.04 -10.62 -38.51
N ASP A 781 30.44 -11.63 -37.72
CA ASP A 781 30.20 -13.06 -38.02
C ASP A 781 28.71 -13.48 -37.91
N LEU A 782 27.86 -12.62 -37.36
CA LEU A 782 26.43 -12.87 -37.16
C LEU A 782 25.56 -12.18 -38.22
N ILE A 783 26.17 -11.49 -39.18
CA ILE A 783 25.47 -10.82 -40.28
C ILE A 783 25.25 -11.82 -41.42
N ALA A 784 23.99 -12.01 -41.81
CA ALA A 784 23.60 -12.91 -42.89
C ALA A 784 22.92 -12.19 -44.06
N VAL A 785 23.13 -12.74 -45.25
CA VAL A 785 22.60 -12.21 -46.50
C VAL A 785 21.33 -12.95 -46.88
N PHE A 786 20.18 -12.29 -46.78
CA PHE A 786 18.89 -12.79 -47.25
C PHE A 786 18.82 -12.66 -48.78
N ARG A 787 18.97 -13.77 -49.49
CA ARG A 787 18.94 -13.81 -50.96
C ARG A 787 17.52 -14.09 -51.45
N PRO A 788 17.14 -13.67 -52.66
CA PRO A 788 15.90 -14.17 -53.27
C PRO A 788 15.90 -15.70 -53.33
N ALA A 789 14.81 -16.33 -52.92
CA ALA A 789 14.64 -17.79 -53.01
C ALA A 789 14.36 -18.22 -54.46
N GLU A 790 14.52 -19.52 -54.73
CA GLU A 790 14.20 -20.10 -56.04
C GLU A 790 12.67 -20.07 -56.28
N GLU A 791 12.25 -19.81 -57.53
CA GLU A 791 10.81 -19.79 -57.89
C GLU A 791 10.11 -21.14 -57.62
N THR A 792 10.87 -22.22 -57.46
CA THR A 792 10.40 -23.58 -57.20
C THR A 792 10.32 -23.94 -55.71
N ASP A 793 10.47 -22.96 -54.80
CA ASP A 793 10.39 -23.21 -53.36
C ASP A 793 9.02 -23.85 -52.97
N PRO A 794 9.01 -24.98 -52.23
CA PRO A 794 7.78 -25.71 -51.91
C PRO A 794 6.70 -24.91 -51.16
N MET A 795 7.09 -23.88 -50.39
CA MET A 795 6.15 -23.00 -49.68
C MET A 795 6.03 -21.61 -50.32
N GLY A 796 6.72 -21.37 -51.45
CA GLY A 796 6.75 -20.07 -52.11
C GLY A 796 7.50 -19.02 -51.29
N ALA A 797 8.55 -19.41 -50.57
CA ALA A 797 9.42 -18.45 -49.87
C ALA A 797 9.95 -17.41 -50.85
N ARG A 798 10.00 -16.15 -50.40
CA ARG A 798 10.56 -15.05 -51.19
C ARG A 798 12.06 -14.91 -50.96
N TRP A 799 12.51 -15.27 -49.76
CA TRP A 799 13.89 -15.14 -49.33
C TRP A 799 14.45 -16.49 -48.91
N HIS A 800 15.77 -16.65 -49.08
CA HIS A 800 16.53 -17.79 -48.61
C HIS A 800 17.77 -17.28 -47.86
N VAL A 801 18.07 -17.88 -46.72
CA VAL A 801 19.25 -17.59 -45.91
C VAL A 801 19.87 -18.91 -45.45
N ASP A 802 21.20 -18.99 -45.54
CA ASP A 802 21.99 -20.15 -45.12
C ASP A 802 22.95 -19.71 -44.01
N PHE A 803 22.94 -20.42 -42.88
CA PHE A 803 23.82 -20.12 -41.75
C PHE A 803 24.19 -21.37 -40.94
N ASP A 804 25.48 -21.63 -40.81
CA ASP A 804 26.02 -22.73 -40.02
C ASP A 804 26.38 -22.28 -38.59
N PHE A 805 25.90 -23.02 -37.58
CA PHE A 805 26.27 -22.82 -36.18
C PHE A 805 27.41 -23.76 -35.78
N VAL A 806 28.41 -23.24 -35.08
CA VAL A 806 29.57 -23.99 -34.59
C VAL A 806 29.58 -23.98 -33.05
N LEU A 807 29.25 -25.11 -32.42
CA LEU A 807 29.17 -25.25 -30.96
C LEU A 807 30.52 -25.62 -30.33
N ALA A 808 30.98 -24.83 -29.38
CA ALA A 808 32.17 -25.15 -28.59
C ALA A 808 31.95 -26.33 -27.62
N GLU A 809 33.04 -26.91 -27.13
CA GLU A 809 33.01 -27.91 -26.06
C GLU A 809 32.48 -27.31 -24.75
N ALA A 810 31.80 -28.14 -23.95
CA ALA A 810 31.41 -27.75 -22.60
C ALA A 810 32.68 -27.63 -21.73
N ALA A 811 32.77 -26.56 -20.95
CA ALA A 811 33.92 -26.25 -20.09
C ALA A 811 33.99 -27.12 -18.83
#